data_AF-A0A7Y4ZUD8-F1
#
_entry.id   AF-A0A7Y4ZUD8-F1
#
_cell.length_a   1.000
_cell.length_b   1.000
_cell.length_c   1.000
_cell.angle_alpha   90.00
_cell.angle_beta   90.00
_cell.angle_gamma   90.00
#
_symmetry.space_group_name_H-M   'P 1'
#
loop_
_entity.id
_entity.type
_entity.pdbx_description
1 polymer ?
#
loop_
_entity_poly.entity_id
_entity_poly.type
_entity_poly.pdbx_seq_one_letter_code
_entity_poly.pdbx_strand_id
1 'polypeptide(L)'
;MTATMPGQVSRRFFAEEVLQTSGMDCGPAALKSILGGLGVACSYDRIRDACHTGADGTSIDALEDLCLALGLEAYQELAPMADAATILEAQAPCIAVVRGPGDAPHFVVVWRAFAGWFQLMDPGRGRRWVSRQELLQELHSHRQRFDDAETFRDWFVTTTWYQCVRGRTADLGVPGALEPLPGDVRTIAAVEGAACLVERLGKRKALARGQRRPFFESVVRAELGAREEHRVVPEALRGCDWDAERGTPVARGCVFLVVRKTDDVGASQAGDPALMKQVLLQPGQQGPSASSVLWSLLSAHGRQLLTLLVFFAAVSTVLSLAEMFVLRAAFNAQSLLSLPQQRFAGTATYALLVAMLLGVDVALDAGALRLGRDLELALRLRLLRKLPRLPDRYFRTRPLSDTTHRSQGLFVFRGLPNVVVSLAKVTLNTLITLVALVLLYPRGARWLAVPLFFGVVLPHVSLRWRRQIEARVQNHASGLSQLYLDILLGLAPIRSHGGELSLRARQDELLVDWQKESARGLRGVSVVEAVQSVGTLAGVAMLLLDFIAHATHPGDLLLVAFWALRLPIYARSFASGLQQLPGLLASLSRLVEPLTAEESAPSRAAPEGTQIIATRGGVGIEVQGATVVLGTQRVLDDVSLSI
;
A
#
# COMPACT_ATOMS: atom_id res chain seq x y z
N MET A 1 -12.13 -26.20 -5.49
CA MET A 1 -13.33 -25.80 -4.72
C MET A 1 -13.11 -26.28 -3.29
N THR A 2 -12.59 -25.42 -2.42
CA THR A 2 -12.31 -25.75 -1.01
C THR A 2 -13.55 -25.46 -0.20
N ALA A 3 -14.09 -26.49 0.46
CA ALA A 3 -15.25 -26.39 1.33
C ALA A 3 -14.98 -25.33 2.41
N THR A 4 -15.74 -24.24 2.37
CA THR A 4 -15.85 -23.26 3.45
C THR A 4 -16.52 -23.93 4.64
N MET A 5 -15.88 -23.89 5.81
CA MET A 5 -16.54 -24.17 7.08
C MET A 5 -17.79 -23.27 7.21
N PRO A 6 -18.91 -23.77 7.76
CA PRO A 6 -20.12 -22.98 7.90
C PRO A 6 -19.86 -21.75 8.80
N GLY A 7 -20.18 -20.55 8.29
CA GLY A 7 -20.08 -19.27 9.04
C GLY A 7 -19.06 -18.25 8.53
N GLN A 8 -18.20 -18.58 7.55
CA GLN A 8 -17.24 -17.61 7.00
C GLN A 8 -17.83 -16.81 5.82
N VAL A 9 -17.92 -15.48 5.98
CA VAL A 9 -18.23 -14.52 4.90
C VAL A 9 -17.26 -14.69 3.72
N SER A 10 -17.75 -14.53 2.49
CA SER A 10 -16.93 -14.65 1.27
C SER A 10 -15.79 -13.61 1.24
N ARG A 11 -14.56 -14.04 1.51
CA ARG A 11 -13.35 -13.20 1.38
C ARG A 11 -12.84 -13.14 -0.06
N ARG A 12 -12.28 -12.00 -0.47
CA ARG A 12 -11.67 -11.83 -1.81
C ARG A 12 -10.51 -12.81 -2.04
N PHE A 13 -10.26 -13.19 -3.31
CA PHE A 13 -9.15 -14.10 -3.62
C PHE A 13 -7.78 -13.52 -3.27
N PHE A 14 -7.56 -12.25 -3.55
CA PHE A 14 -6.34 -11.54 -3.19
C PHE A 14 -6.58 -10.62 -2.00
N ALA A 15 -5.61 -10.56 -1.08
CA ALA A 15 -5.55 -9.52 -0.07
C ALA A 15 -5.56 -8.14 -0.73
N GLU A 16 -6.23 -7.18 -0.09
CA GLU A 16 -6.16 -5.79 -0.51
C GLU A 16 -4.74 -5.26 -0.28
N GLU A 17 -4.12 -4.72 -1.33
CA GLU A 17 -2.74 -4.25 -1.25
C GLU A 17 -2.71 -2.84 -0.68
N VAL A 18 -2.36 -2.74 0.60
CA VAL A 18 -2.26 -1.51 1.38
C VAL A 18 -0.81 -1.32 1.81
N LEU A 19 -0.13 -0.37 1.17
CA LEU A 19 1.25 -0.05 1.51
C LEU A 19 1.27 0.99 2.65
N GLN A 20 2.18 0.79 3.60
CA GLN A 20 2.37 1.74 4.71
C GLN A 20 2.87 3.08 4.19
N THR A 21 2.39 4.18 4.79
CA THR A 21 2.84 5.54 4.44
C THR A 21 4.08 5.96 5.23
N SER A 22 4.22 5.45 6.46
CA SER A 22 5.38 5.62 7.34
C SER A 22 5.93 4.24 7.74
N GLY A 23 7.20 4.17 8.15
CA GLY A 23 7.81 2.94 8.67
C GLY A 23 7.13 2.41 9.95
N MET A 24 6.27 3.21 10.57
CA MET A 24 5.62 2.95 11.85
C MET A 24 4.19 2.40 11.69
N ASP A 25 3.67 2.40 10.46
CA ASP A 25 2.26 2.13 10.16
C ASP A 25 2.01 0.70 9.69
N CYS A 26 2.94 -0.23 9.97
CA CYS A 26 2.78 -1.62 9.56
C CYS A 26 1.51 -2.25 10.14
N GLY A 27 1.20 -2.01 11.41
CA GLY A 27 -0.03 -2.45 12.07
C GLY A 27 -1.31 -1.90 11.41
N PRO A 28 -1.51 -0.57 11.35
CA PRO A 28 -2.66 0.05 10.69
C PRO A 28 -2.84 -0.37 9.23
N ALA A 29 -1.75 -0.53 8.47
CA ALA A 29 -1.78 -1.00 7.09
C ALA A 29 -2.19 -2.48 6.98
N ALA A 30 -1.66 -3.34 7.85
CA ALA A 30 -2.05 -4.74 7.93
C ALA A 30 -3.54 -4.88 8.26
N LEU A 31 -4.03 -4.12 9.26
CA LEU A 31 -5.44 -4.12 9.63
C LEU A 31 -6.33 -3.60 8.49
N LYS A 32 -5.95 -2.47 7.86
CA LYS A 32 -6.68 -1.93 6.70
C LYS A 32 -6.75 -2.94 5.55
N SER A 33 -5.68 -3.72 5.32
CA SER A 33 -5.65 -4.78 4.31
C SER A 33 -6.61 -5.93 4.63
N ILE A 34 -6.62 -6.42 5.88
CA ILE A 34 -7.55 -7.47 6.32
C ILE A 34 -8.99 -6.99 6.21
N LEU A 35 -9.31 -5.81 6.76
CA LEU A 35 -10.64 -5.23 6.72
C LEU A 35 -11.17 -5.08 5.29
N GLY A 36 -10.35 -4.52 4.39
CA GLY A 36 -10.70 -4.39 2.96
C GLY A 36 -10.89 -5.75 2.26
N GLY A 37 -10.07 -6.74 2.61
CA GLY A 37 -10.20 -8.12 2.11
C GLY A 37 -11.48 -8.83 2.59
N LEU A 38 -11.94 -8.51 3.80
CA LEU A 38 -13.21 -8.96 4.41
C LEU A 38 -14.43 -8.11 4.00
N GLY A 39 -14.23 -7.10 3.15
CA GLY A 39 -15.30 -6.23 2.65
C GLY A 39 -15.73 -5.12 3.62
N VAL A 40 -14.94 -4.81 4.64
CA VAL A 40 -15.16 -3.72 5.59
C VAL A 40 -14.48 -2.45 5.08
N ALA A 41 -15.28 -1.47 4.65
CA ALA A 41 -14.79 -0.19 4.14
C ALA A 41 -14.42 0.75 5.29
N CYS A 42 -13.16 1.21 5.29
CA CYS A 42 -12.56 2.00 6.37
C CYS A 42 -11.54 2.98 5.80
N SER A 43 -11.32 4.11 6.48
CA SER A 43 -10.27 5.07 6.11
C SER A 43 -8.93 4.69 6.74
N TYR A 44 -7.86 4.74 5.97
CA TYR A 44 -6.51 4.42 6.47
C TYR A 44 -6.08 5.36 7.61
N ASP A 45 -6.27 6.67 7.44
CA ASP A 45 -5.89 7.68 8.44
C ASP A 45 -6.65 7.48 9.75
N ARG A 46 -7.94 7.11 9.66
CA ARG A 46 -8.78 6.89 10.83
C ARG A 46 -8.43 5.60 11.57
N ILE A 47 -8.04 4.55 10.85
CA ILE A 47 -7.49 3.33 11.47
C ILE A 47 -6.20 3.67 12.19
N ARG A 48 -5.28 4.40 11.54
CA ARG A 48 -4.00 4.79 12.13
C ARG A 48 -4.19 5.62 13.40
N ASP A 49 -5.08 6.60 13.38
CA ASP A 49 -5.39 7.41 14.56
C ASP A 49 -6.07 6.57 15.67
N ALA A 50 -6.96 5.63 15.31
CA ALA A 50 -7.63 4.73 16.26
C ALA A 50 -6.72 3.64 16.85
N CYS A 51 -5.71 3.20 16.10
CA CYS A 51 -4.65 2.31 16.58
C CYS A 51 -3.71 2.99 17.59
N HIS A 52 -3.87 4.29 17.84
CA HIS A 52 -2.99 5.10 18.68
C HIS A 52 -1.50 4.93 18.34
N THR A 53 -1.17 4.74 17.06
CA THR A 53 0.20 4.43 16.59
C THR A 53 1.18 5.50 17.05
N GLY A 54 2.01 5.18 18.05
CA GLY A 54 2.92 6.13 18.71
C GLY A 54 4.26 6.26 17.99
N ALA A 55 5.29 6.74 18.71
CA ALA A 55 6.69 6.78 18.26
C ALA A 55 7.36 5.38 18.23
N ASP A 56 6.76 4.40 18.90
CA ASP A 56 7.24 3.02 18.98
C ASP A 56 6.45 2.06 18.06
N GLY A 57 5.56 2.59 17.22
CA GLY A 57 4.68 1.82 16.34
C GLY A 57 3.32 1.52 16.96
N THR A 58 2.72 0.39 16.58
CA THR A 58 1.39 -0.05 17.05
C THR A 58 1.55 -1.35 17.83
N SER A 59 0.93 -1.49 19.00
CA SER A 59 0.92 -2.76 19.71
C SER A 59 -0.08 -3.73 19.09
N ILE A 60 0.15 -5.03 19.26
CA ILE A 60 -0.81 -6.04 18.81
C ILE A 60 -2.13 -5.95 19.59
N ASP A 61 -2.08 -5.56 20.88
CA ASP A 61 -3.26 -5.32 21.71
C ASP A 61 -4.14 -4.21 21.13
N ALA A 62 -3.54 -3.11 20.67
CA ALA A 62 -4.29 -2.02 20.04
C ALA A 62 -4.98 -2.45 18.73
N LEU A 63 -4.41 -3.43 18.01
CA LEU A 63 -5.05 -4.01 16.83
C LEU A 63 -6.23 -4.90 17.22
N GLU A 64 -6.09 -5.71 18.27
CA GLU A 64 -7.16 -6.56 18.81
C GLU A 64 -8.30 -5.71 19.36
N ASP A 65 -8.02 -4.75 20.25
CA ASP A 65 -8.99 -3.83 20.82
C ASP A 65 -9.78 -3.09 19.74
N LEU A 66 -9.10 -2.62 18.69
CA LEU A 66 -9.75 -1.98 17.56
C LEU A 66 -10.63 -2.95 16.77
N CYS A 67 -10.19 -4.20 16.55
CA CYS A 67 -11.03 -5.20 15.88
C CYS A 67 -12.29 -5.51 16.69
N LEU A 68 -12.14 -5.71 18.01
CA LEU A 68 -13.25 -5.95 18.93
C LEU A 68 -14.22 -4.75 18.95
N ALA A 69 -13.70 -3.53 19.03
CA ALA A 69 -14.50 -2.31 18.99
C ALA A 69 -15.20 -2.10 17.64
N LEU A 70 -14.70 -2.68 16.55
CA LEU A 70 -15.35 -2.71 15.23
C LEU A 70 -16.39 -3.83 15.09
N GLY A 71 -16.60 -4.65 16.12
CA GLY A 71 -17.53 -5.78 16.11
C GLY A 71 -17.00 -6.98 15.31
N LEU A 72 -15.69 -7.17 15.27
CA LEU A 72 -15.06 -8.35 14.67
C LEU A 72 -14.64 -9.34 15.77
N GLU A 73 -14.66 -10.63 15.44
CA GLU A 73 -14.02 -11.63 16.28
C GLU A 73 -12.51 -11.53 16.07
N ALA A 74 -11.80 -11.11 17.11
CA ALA A 74 -10.35 -11.01 17.11
C ALA A 74 -9.78 -11.54 18.41
N TYR A 75 -8.66 -12.27 18.31
CA TYR A 75 -7.93 -12.79 19.45
C TYR A 75 -6.49 -13.08 19.07
N GLN A 76 -5.59 -12.92 20.03
CA GLN A 76 -4.17 -13.23 19.89
C GLN A 76 -3.87 -14.69 20.22
N GLU A 77 -3.00 -15.32 19.45
CA GLU A 77 -2.46 -16.65 19.75
C GLU A 77 -0.94 -16.68 19.57
N LEU A 78 -0.29 -17.63 20.25
CA LEU A 78 1.12 -17.97 20.07
C LEU A 78 1.23 -19.35 19.43
N ALA A 79 1.87 -19.41 18.27
CA ALA A 79 2.14 -20.67 17.59
C ALA A 79 3.63 -21.05 17.71
N PRO A 80 3.96 -22.25 18.20
CA PRO A 80 5.35 -22.68 18.27
C PRO A 80 5.94 -22.75 16.86
N MET A 81 7.23 -22.39 16.72
CA MET A 81 7.92 -22.35 15.41
C MET A 81 7.82 -23.67 14.64
N ALA A 82 7.71 -24.79 15.35
CA ALA A 82 7.61 -26.10 14.76
C ALA A 82 6.32 -26.32 13.95
N ASP A 83 5.22 -25.69 14.38
CA ASP A 83 3.86 -25.83 13.83
C ASP A 83 3.31 -24.52 13.26
N ALA A 84 4.04 -23.42 13.39
CA ALA A 84 3.62 -22.06 13.01
C ALA A 84 2.98 -21.99 11.62
N ALA A 85 3.62 -22.55 10.59
CA ALA A 85 3.06 -22.52 9.24
C ALA A 85 1.71 -23.25 9.13
N THR A 86 1.54 -24.38 9.83
CA THR A 86 0.30 -25.16 9.82
C THR A 86 -0.81 -24.45 10.59
N ILE A 87 -0.48 -23.85 11.74
CA ILE A 87 -1.42 -23.06 12.53
C ILE A 87 -1.86 -21.81 11.77
N LEU A 88 -0.91 -21.05 11.20
CA LEU A 88 -1.19 -19.85 10.40
C LEU A 88 -2.01 -20.18 9.14
N GLU A 89 -1.77 -21.32 8.50
CA GLU A 89 -2.60 -21.80 7.37
C GLU A 89 -4.05 -22.05 7.79
N ALA A 90 -4.25 -22.73 8.93
CA ALA A 90 -5.58 -23.01 9.46
C ALA A 90 -6.32 -21.75 9.93
N GLN A 91 -5.57 -20.77 10.46
CA GLN A 91 -6.13 -19.55 11.05
C GLN A 91 -6.20 -18.35 10.09
N ALA A 92 -5.76 -18.48 8.84
CA ALA A 92 -5.80 -17.38 7.88
C ALA A 92 -7.27 -16.95 7.56
N PRO A 93 -7.59 -15.63 7.52
CA PRO A 93 -6.65 -14.52 7.54
C PRO A 93 -6.24 -14.11 8.96
N CYS A 94 -4.95 -13.86 9.15
CA CYS A 94 -4.39 -13.38 10.42
C CYS A 94 -3.25 -12.38 10.18
N ILE A 95 -2.93 -11.57 11.19
CA ILE A 95 -1.74 -10.71 11.21
C ILE A 95 -0.65 -11.43 11.98
N ALA A 96 0.48 -11.74 11.35
CA ALA A 96 1.62 -12.36 12.00
C ALA A 96 2.76 -11.34 12.19
N VAL A 97 3.58 -11.55 13.22
CA VAL A 97 4.79 -10.75 13.44
C VAL A 97 5.99 -11.43 12.76
N VAL A 98 6.64 -10.71 11.85
CA VAL A 98 7.89 -11.11 11.21
C VAL A 98 9.05 -10.24 11.66
N ARG A 99 10.25 -10.73 11.42
CA ARG A 99 11.49 -9.99 11.60
C ARG A 99 11.61 -8.94 10.51
N GLY A 100 11.42 -7.70 10.92
CA GLY A 100 11.74 -6.54 10.15
C GLY A 100 13.24 -6.25 10.16
N PRO A 101 13.63 -5.11 9.60
CA PRO A 101 15.02 -4.74 9.53
C PRO A 101 15.62 -4.44 10.91
N GLY A 102 16.85 -4.91 11.14
CA GLY A 102 17.49 -4.82 12.47
C GLY A 102 16.81 -5.71 13.53
N ASP A 103 16.08 -6.75 13.12
CA ASP A 103 15.30 -7.66 13.96
C ASP A 103 14.11 -7.02 14.69
N ALA A 104 13.75 -5.78 14.31
CA ALA A 104 12.56 -5.11 14.83
C ALA A 104 11.27 -5.86 14.40
N PRO A 105 10.26 -5.97 15.27
CA PRO A 105 9.00 -6.63 14.92
C PRO A 105 8.26 -5.86 13.83
N HIS A 106 7.74 -6.59 12.83
CA HIS A 106 6.98 -6.02 11.71
C HIS A 106 5.70 -6.83 11.47
N PHE A 107 4.56 -6.17 11.32
CA PHE A 107 3.29 -6.84 11.06
C PHE A 107 3.11 -7.15 9.58
N VAL A 108 2.75 -8.40 9.27
CA VAL A 108 2.35 -8.84 7.93
C VAL A 108 1.04 -9.60 7.99
N VAL A 109 0.24 -9.48 6.93
CA VAL A 109 -1.01 -10.25 6.83
C VAL A 109 -0.73 -11.58 6.15
N VAL A 110 -1.03 -12.67 6.84
CA VAL A 110 -1.15 -14.00 6.23
C VAL A 110 -2.58 -14.15 5.72
N TRP A 111 -2.78 -13.97 4.41
CA TRP A 111 -4.13 -13.92 3.85
C TRP A 111 -4.74 -15.29 3.58
N ARG A 112 -3.92 -16.21 3.06
CA ARG A 112 -4.30 -17.59 2.72
C ARG A 112 -3.08 -18.44 2.40
N ALA A 113 -3.24 -19.74 2.48
CA ALA A 113 -2.34 -20.71 1.85
C ALA A 113 -3.01 -21.36 0.63
N PHE A 114 -2.24 -21.66 -0.40
CA PHE A 114 -2.66 -22.42 -1.57
C PHE A 114 -1.50 -23.30 -2.06
N ALA A 115 -1.72 -24.62 -2.08
CA ALA A 115 -0.74 -25.60 -2.57
C ALA A 115 0.68 -25.43 -1.97
N GLY A 116 0.78 -25.19 -0.65
CA GLY A 116 2.05 -25.01 0.04
C GLY A 116 2.69 -23.61 -0.07
N TRP A 117 2.04 -22.68 -0.77
CA TRP A 117 2.43 -21.28 -0.86
C TRP A 117 1.53 -20.40 0.00
N PHE A 118 2.10 -19.44 0.71
CA PHE A 118 1.38 -18.47 1.50
C PHE A 118 1.28 -17.14 0.75
N GLN A 119 0.08 -16.59 0.64
CA GLN A 119 -0.11 -15.23 0.20
C GLN A 119 0.05 -14.30 1.40
N LEU A 120 1.15 -13.55 1.39
CA LEU A 120 1.39 -12.49 2.35
C LEU A 120 0.99 -11.14 1.76
N MET A 121 0.43 -10.27 2.58
CA MET A 121 0.41 -8.85 2.31
C MET A 121 1.31 -8.15 3.34
N ASP A 122 2.46 -7.71 2.86
CA ASP A 122 3.47 -7.00 3.65
C ASP A 122 3.29 -5.49 3.45
N PRO A 123 2.96 -4.70 4.49
CA PRO A 123 2.81 -3.25 4.37
C PRO A 123 4.01 -2.53 3.75
N GLY A 124 5.23 -3.03 3.97
CA GLY A 124 6.46 -2.46 3.43
C GLY A 124 6.74 -2.89 1.98
N ARG A 125 6.38 -4.12 1.61
CA ARG A 125 6.79 -4.75 0.33
C ARG A 125 5.64 -5.03 -0.63
N GLY A 126 4.39 -4.87 -0.20
CA GLY A 126 3.20 -5.23 -0.96
C GLY A 126 2.86 -6.72 -0.90
N ARG A 127 1.98 -7.14 -1.81
CA ARG A 127 1.48 -8.53 -1.85
C ARG A 127 2.50 -9.45 -2.48
N ARG A 128 2.80 -10.58 -1.84
CA ARG A 128 3.75 -11.60 -2.30
C ARG A 128 3.29 -13.02 -2.00
N TRP A 129 3.83 -13.96 -2.75
CA TRP A 129 3.69 -15.38 -2.49
C TRP A 129 5.01 -15.91 -1.98
N VAL A 130 4.99 -16.57 -0.82
CA VAL A 130 6.19 -17.13 -0.19
C VAL A 130 6.02 -18.61 0.03
N SER A 131 7.15 -19.32 0.01
CA SER A 131 7.15 -20.74 0.38
C SER A 131 6.96 -20.90 1.89
N ARG A 132 6.54 -22.10 2.33
CA ARG A 132 6.49 -22.46 3.75
C ARG A 132 7.81 -22.20 4.48
N GLN A 133 8.94 -22.52 3.85
CA GLN A 133 10.26 -22.36 4.46
C GLN A 133 10.64 -20.90 4.59
N GLU A 134 10.36 -20.09 3.58
CA GLU A 134 10.59 -18.64 3.59
C GLU A 134 9.76 -17.95 4.67
N LEU A 135 8.47 -18.29 4.82
CA LEU A 135 7.64 -17.79 5.91
C LEU A 135 8.26 -18.08 7.28
N LEU A 136 8.63 -19.33 7.54
CA LEU A 136 9.24 -19.73 8.82
C LEU A 136 10.58 -19.02 9.09
N GLN A 137 11.34 -18.69 8.05
CA GLN A 137 12.58 -17.91 8.17
C GLN A 137 12.31 -16.44 8.46
N GLU A 138 11.13 -15.91 8.14
CA GLU A 138 10.81 -14.51 8.39
C GLU A 138 10.10 -14.30 9.73
N LEU A 139 9.36 -15.28 10.25
CA LEU A 139 8.61 -15.12 11.51
C LEU A 139 9.51 -14.69 12.68
N HIS A 140 8.99 -13.75 13.49
CA HIS A 140 9.63 -13.33 14.73
C HIS A 140 9.32 -14.34 15.84
N SER A 141 10.34 -14.69 16.62
CA SER A 141 10.21 -15.63 17.74
C SER A 141 10.09 -14.88 19.06
N HIS A 142 8.87 -14.80 19.58
CA HIS A 142 8.55 -14.22 20.88
C HIS A 142 8.75 -15.25 22.01
N ARG A 143 9.07 -14.76 23.21
CA ARG A 143 9.08 -15.55 24.45
C ARG A 143 8.04 -14.99 25.41
N GLN A 144 6.95 -15.73 25.59
CA GLN A 144 5.89 -15.38 26.54
C GLN A 144 6.21 -16.01 27.89
N ARG A 145 6.23 -15.19 28.95
CA ARG A 145 6.39 -15.64 30.33
C ARG A 145 5.02 -15.71 31.00
N PHE A 146 4.87 -16.66 31.92
CA PHE A 146 3.68 -16.85 32.73
C PHE A 146 4.05 -16.76 34.21
N ASP A 147 3.14 -16.27 35.03
CA ASP A 147 3.40 -16.11 36.47
C ASP A 147 3.48 -17.47 37.19
N ASP A 148 2.66 -18.44 36.75
CA ASP A 148 2.60 -19.78 37.34
C ASP A 148 2.18 -20.86 36.31
N ALA A 149 2.34 -22.12 36.72
CA ALA A 149 2.04 -23.29 35.88
C ALA A 149 0.54 -23.54 35.66
N GLU A 150 -0.34 -23.07 36.55
CA GLU A 150 -1.79 -23.18 36.40
C GLU A 150 -2.28 -22.25 35.29
N THR A 151 -1.88 -20.98 35.34
CA THR A 151 -2.14 -19.97 34.31
C THR A 151 -1.65 -20.42 32.93
N PHE A 152 -0.45 -21.01 32.84
CA PHE A 152 0.05 -21.59 31.59
C PHE A 152 -0.86 -22.72 31.07
N ARG A 153 -1.32 -23.63 31.95
CA ARG A 153 -2.14 -24.78 31.55
C ARG A 153 -3.50 -24.34 31.04
N ASP A 154 -4.16 -23.45 31.77
CA ASP A 154 -5.47 -22.90 31.41
C ASP A 154 -5.42 -22.18 30.07
N TRP A 155 -4.36 -21.40 29.83
CA TRP A 155 -4.10 -20.81 28.53
C TRP A 155 -3.80 -21.86 27.45
N PHE A 156 -2.94 -22.85 27.73
CA PHE A 156 -2.48 -23.81 26.73
C PHE A 156 -3.65 -24.61 26.13
N VAL A 157 -4.61 -25.06 26.94
CA VAL A 157 -5.76 -25.86 26.45
C VAL A 157 -6.69 -25.09 25.52
N THR A 158 -6.72 -23.75 25.56
CA THR A 158 -7.56 -22.95 24.67
C THR A 158 -6.93 -22.71 23.30
N THR A 159 -5.65 -23.05 23.11
CA THR A 159 -4.90 -22.73 21.89
C THR A 159 -5.10 -23.72 20.75
N THR A 160 -4.91 -23.25 19.51
CA THR A 160 -4.77 -24.13 18.33
C THR A 160 -3.55 -25.05 18.47
N TRP A 161 -2.51 -24.60 19.19
CA TRP A 161 -1.31 -25.38 19.46
C TRP A 161 -1.64 -26.67 20.22
N TYR A 162 -2.46 -26.62 21.27
CA TYR A 162 -2.91 -27.82 21.99
C TYR A 162 -3.65 -28.81 21.07
N GLN A 163 -4.51 -28.32 20.19
CA GLN A 163 -5.20 -29.15 19.19
C GLN A 163 -4.21 -29.84 18.24
N CYS A 164 -3.15 -29.15 17.80
CA CYS A 164 -2.08 -29.75 16.99
C CYS A 164 -1.32 -30.85 17.76
N VAL A 165 -1.04 -30.65 19.05
CA VAL A 165 -0.36 -31.67 19.87
C VAL A 165 -1.27 -32.90 20.05
N ARG A 166 -2.55 -32.71 20.39
CA ARG A 166 -3.53 -33.82 20.50
C ARG A 166 -3.68 -34.60 19.21
N GLY A 167 -3.77 -33.93 18.06
CA GLY A 167 -3.84 -34.59 16.76
C GLY A 167 -2.61 -35.46 16.51
N ARG A 168 -1.41 -34.96 16.81
CA ARG A 168 -0.17 -35.72 16.65
C ARG A 168 -0.08 -36.91 17.60
N THR A 169 -0.44 -36.75 18.87
CA THR A 169 -0.39 -37.86 19.84
C THR A 169 -1.44 -38.93 19.50
N ALA A 170 -2.60 -38.54 18.97
CA ALA A 170 -3.61 -39.46 18.44
C ALA A 170 -3.07 -40.25 17.22
N ASP A 171 -2.40 -39.59 16.27
CA ASP A 171 -1.76 -40.25 15.10
C ASP A 171 -0.64 -41.24 15.51
N LEU A 172 -0.01 -41.01 16.67
CA LEU A 172 0.97 -41.89 17.28
C LEU A 172 0.35 -43.05 18.07
N GLY A 173 -0.98 -43.09 18.23
CA GLY A 173 -1.71 -44.11 18.98
C GLY A 173 -1.63 -43.92 20.50
N VAL A 174 -1.38 -42.68 20.97
CA VAL A 174 -1.31 -42.27 22.38
C VAL A 174 -2.15 -41.00 22.63
N PRO A 175 -3.46 -41.01 22.32
CA PRO A 175 -4.30 -39.80 22.38
C PRO A 175 -4.36 -39.16 23.78
N GLY A 176 -4.24 -39.96 24.85
CA GLY A 176 -4.24 -39.50 26.25
C GLY A 176 -2.87 -39.06 26.78
N ALA A 177 -1.86 -38.83 25.93
CA ALA A 177 -0.52 -38.46 26.40
C ALA A 177 -0.47 -37.15 27.21
N LEU A 178 -1.50 -36.31 27.10
CA LEU A 178 -1.67 -35.07 27.86
C LEU A 178 -2.89 -35.11 28.80
N GLU A 179 -3.54 -36.27 29.00
CA GLU A 179 -4.78 -36.38 29.79
C GLU A 179 -4.60 -37.38 30.95
N PRO A 180 -4.76 -36.95 32.22
CA PRO A 180 -5.04 -35.57 32.67
C PRO A 180 -3.86 -34.62 32.38
N LEU A 181 -4.15 -33.31 32.27
CA LEU A 181 -3.09 -32.32 32.01
C LEU A 181 -2.02 -32.41 33.11
N PRO A 182 -0.75 -32.68 32.75
CA PRO A 182 0.32 -32.78 33.73
C PRO A 182 0.43 -31.50 34.56
N GLY A 183 0.68 -31.62 35.87
CA GLY A 183 0.96 -30.47 36.74
C GLY A 183 2.31 -29.81 36.45
N ASP A 184 3.24 -30.55 35.85
CA ASP A 184 4.58 -30.08 35.50
C ASP A 184 4.66 -29.72 34.00
N VAL A 185 4.98 -28.45 33.72
CA VAL A 185 5.18 -27.91 32.37
C VAL A 185 6.28 -28.67 31.62
N ARG A 186 7.28 -29.22 32.33
CA ARG A 186 8.34 -30.05 31.71
C ARG A 186 7.79 -31.29 31.04
N THR A 187 6.70 -31.87 31.58
CA THR A 187 6.04 -33.02 30.97
C THR A 187 5.32 -32.63 29.68
N ILE A 188 4.66 -31.45 29.67
CA ILE A 188 4.02 -30.91 28.48
C ILE A 188 5.07 -30.65 27.39
N ALA A 189 6.18 -30.00 27.74
CA ALA A 189 7.29 -29.73 26.82
C ALA A 189 7.93 -31.02 26.26
N ALA A 190 8.12 -32.04 27.10
CA ALA A 190 8.66 -33.33 26.68
C ALA A 190 7.72 -34.05 25.70
N VAL A 191 6.42 -34.11 26.00
CA VAL A 191 5.41 -34.73 25.14
C VAL A 191 5.29 -34.00 23.81
N GLU A 192 5.18 -32.67 23.84
CA GLU A 192 5.08 -31.83 22.64
C GLU A 192 6.32 -31.98 21.74
N GLY A 193 7.50 -31.80 22.33
CA GLY A 193 8.78 -31.89 21.64
C GLY A 193 9.04 -33.28 21.05
N ALA A 194 8.75 -34.34 21.80
CA ALA A 194 8.86 -35.72 21.32
C ALA A 194 7.87 -36.00 20.19
N ALA A 195 6.61 -35.57 20.30
CA ALA A 195 5.61 -35.75 19.26
C ALA A 195 6.03 -35.05 17.96
N CYS A 196 6.56 -33.82 18.05
CA CYS A 196 7.08 -33.09 16.91
C CYS A 196 8.29 -33.80 16.27
N LEU A 197 9.24 -34.27 17.08
CA LEU A 197 10.42 -34.99 16.59
C LEU A 197 10.04 -36.28 15.85
N VAL A 198 9.16 -37.09 16.44
CA VAL A 198 8.70 -38.36 15.85
C VAL A 198 7.95 -38.11 14.54
N GLU A 199 7.09 -37.09 14.48
CA GLU A 199 6.38 -36.72 13.26
C GLU A 199 7.35 -36.31 12.14
N ARG A 200 8.35 -35.47 12.44
CA ARG A 200 9.36 -35.01 11.47
C ARG A 200 10.21 -36.17 10.94
N LEU A 201 10.64 -37.08 11.81
CA LEU A 201 11.36 -38.31 11.42
C LEU A 201 10.47 -39.23 10.58
N GLY A 202 9.20 -39.34 10.94
CA GLY A 202 8.20 -40.10 10.18
C GLY A 202 7.98 -39.55 8.77
N LYS A 203 7.86 -38.21 8.61
CA LYS A 203 7.72 -37.55 7.30
C LYS A 203 8.95 -37.73 6.42
N ARG A 204 10.15 -37.80 7.01
CA ARG A 204 11.41 -38.08 6.29
C ARG A 204 11.66 -39.58 6.05
N LYS A 205 10.72 -40.46 6.41
CA LYS A 205 10.86 -41.94 6.35
C LYS A 205 12.05 -42.49 7.14
N ALA A 206 12.56 -41.73 8.13
CA ALA A 206 13.64 -42.16 9.00
C ALA A 206 13.15 -43.09 10.13
N LEU A 207 11.83 -43.13 10.37
CA LEU A 207 11.21 -43.96 11.41
C LEU A 207 9.96 -44.68 10.87
N ALA A 208 10.00 -46.02 10.89
CA ALA A 208 8.90 -46.86 10.43
C ALA A 208 7.66 -46.72 11.33
N ARG A 209 6.45 -46.91 10.78
CA ARG A 209 5.19 -46.65 11.51
C ARG A 209 5.09 -47.40 12.85
N GLY A 210 5.52 -48.66 12.91
CA GLY A 210 5.51 -49.47 14.14
C GLY A 210 6.56 -49.04 15.19
N GLN A 211 7.59 -48.31 14.80
CA GLN A 211 8.65 -47.83 15.70
C GLN A 211 8.33 -46.44 16.30
N ARG A 212 7.33 -45.73 15.78
CA ARG A 212 7.01 -44.35 16.17
C ARG A 212 6.60 -44.22 17.63
N ARG A 213 5.70 -45.08 18.10
CA ARG A 213 5.23 -45.10 19.48
C ARG A 213 6.34 -45.44 20.50
N PRO A 214 7.08 -46.56 20.37
CA PRO A 214 8.14 -46.87 21.33
C PRO A 214 9.27 -45.83 21.31
N PHE A 215 9.56 -45.24 20.14
CA PHE A 215 10.53 -44.13 20.07
C PHE A 215 10.00 -42.89 20.80
N PHE A 216 8.75 -42.50 20.59
CA PHE A 216 8.11 -41.39 21.32
C PHE A 216 8.21 -41.60 22.85
N GLU A 217 7.80 -42.76 23.36
CA GLU A 217 7.84 -43.08 24.79
C GLU A 217 9.29 -43.03 25.34
N SER A 218 10.28 -43.49 24.54
CA SER A 218 11.69 -43.42 24.92
C SER A 218 12.22 -41.98 24.99
N VAL A 219 11.84 -41.12 24.05
CA VAL A 219 12.27 -39.71 24.01
C VAL A 219 11.64 -38.95 25.17
N VAL A 220 10.36 -39.14 25.47
CA VAL A 220 9.69 -38.50 26.62
C VAL A 220 10.39 -38.89 27.93
N ARG A 221 10.69 -40.18 28.14
CA ARG A 221 11.40 -40.63 29.34
C ARG A 221 12.81 -40.05 29.44
N ALA A 222 13.53 -39.99 28.32
CA ALA A 222 14.88 -39.44 28.30
C ALA A 222 14.89 -37.92 28.54
N GLU A 223 13.91 -37.19 28.00
CA GLU A 223 13.77 -35.74 28.19
C GLU A 223 13.44 -35.38 29.65
N LEU A 224 12.53 -36.14 30.29
CA LEU A 224 12.18 -35.95 31.70
C LEU A 224 13.33 -36.30 32.67
N GLY A 225 14.20 -37.22 32.28
CA GLY A 225 15.38 -37.62 33.07
C GLY A 225 16.64 -36.80 32.80
N ALA A 226 16.64 -35.94 31.78
CA ALA A 226 17.81 -35.17 31.37
C ALA A 226 18.05 -33.95 32.28
N ARG A 227 19.32 -33.64 32.55
CA ARG A 227 19.72 -32.33 33.07
C ARG A 227 19.59 -31.29 31.96
N GLU A 228 19.37 -30.01 32.29
CA GLU A 228 19.08 -28.94 31.30
C GLU A 228 20.10 -28.85 30.16
N GLU A 229 21.37 -29.11 30.42
CA GLU A 229 22.46 -29.08 29.45
C GLU A 229 22.44 -30.25 28.44
N HIS A 230 21.70 -31.33 28.72
CA HIS A 230 21.73 -32.59 27.97
C HIS A 230 20.34 -33.06 27.53
N ARG A 231 19.45 -32.12 27.19
CA ARG A 231 18.12 -32.45 26.66
C ARG A 231 18.20 -33.11 25.28
N VAL A 232 17.33 -34.09 25.05
CA VAL A 232 17.26 -34.92 23.84
C VAL A 232 16.51 -34.18 22.72
N VAL A 233 15.48 -33.40 23.07
CA VAL A 233 14.71 -32.64 22.09
C VAL A 233 15.41 -31.30 21.77
N PRO A 234 15.75 -31.04 20.48
CA PRO A 234 16.32 -29.76 20.08
C PRO A 234 15.43 -28.59 20.48
N GLU A 235 16.04 -27.48 20.92
CA GLU A 235 15.33 -26.27 21.34
C GLU A 235 14.36 -25.75 20.27
N ALA A 236 14.71 -25.86 18.98
CA ALA A 236 13.86 -25.44 17.87
C ALA A 236 12.55 -26.25 17.72
N LEU A 237 12.43 -27.39 18.39
CA LEU A 237 11.22 -28.24 18.40
C LEU A 237 10.42 -28.12 19.69
N ARG A 238 10.92 -27.37 20.69
CA ARG A 238 10.26 -27.16 21.97
C ARG A 238 9.48 -25.84 21.92
N GLY A 239 8.16 -25.92 22.04
CA GLY A 239 7.28 -24.76 22.07
C GLY A 239 7.15 -24.16 23.48
N CYS A 240 7.36 -24.95 24.53
CA CYS A 240 7.43 -24.48 25.91
C CYS A 240 8.68 -24.97 26.64
N ASP A 241 9.06 -24.26 27.69
CA ASP A 241 10.13 -24.61 28.60
C ASP A 241 9.85 -24.10 30.03
N TRP A 242 10.66 -24.58 30.99
CA TRP A 242 10.68 -24.11 32.37
C TRP A 242 11.90 -23.22 32.59
N ASP A 243 11.70 -22.00 33.07
CA ASP A 243 12.79 -21.09 33.44
C ASP A 243 13.27 -21.41 34.86
N ALA A 244 14.43 -22.07 34.97
CA ALA A 244 15.00 -22.49 36.25
C ALA A 244 15.47 -21.32 37.13
N GLU A 245 15.84 -20.17 36.55
CA GLU A 245 16.31 -19.01 37.32
C GLU A 245 15.18 -18.33 38.08
N ARG A 246 13.97 -18.34 37.50
CA ARG A 246 12.80 -17.63 38.02
C ARG A 246 11.70 -18.55 38.53
N GLY A 247 11.75 -19.84 38.21
CA GLY A 247 10.74 -20.82 38.62
C GLY A 247 9.39 -20.66 37.90
N THR A 248 9.41 -20.19 36.65
CA THR A 248 8.19 -19.84 35.89
C THR A 248 8.13 -20.53 34.51
N PRO A 249 6.93 -20.84 33.98
CA PRO A 249 6.77 -21.36 32.62
C PRO A 249 7.10 -20.31 31.55
N VAL A 250 7.65 -20.77 30.43
CA VAL A 250 7.89 -19.93 29.25
C VAL A 250 7.40 -20.63 27.99
N ALA A 251 6.58 -19.95 27.19
CA ALA A 251 6.23 -20.38 25.83
C ALA A 251 7.05 -19.62 24.79
N ARG A 252 7.40 -20.27 23.68
CA ARG A 252 8.16 -19.68 22.58
C ARG A 252 7.50 -19.97 21.23
N GLY A 253 7.27 -18.93 20.45
CA GLY A 253 6.59 -19.06 19.17
C GLY A 253 6.42 -17.72 18.45
N CYS A 254 5.73 -17.74 17.32
CA CYS A 254 5.29 -16.52 16.67
C CYS A 254 3.95 -16.10 17.25
N VAL A 255 3.83 -14.81 17.56
CA VAL A 255 2.56 -14.20 17.92
C VAL A 255 1.82 -13.82 16.65
N PHE A 256 0.52 -14.07 16.62
CA PHE A 256 -0.35 -13.66 15.54
C PHE A 256 -1.75 -13.29 16.06
N LEU A 257 -2.42 -12.38 15.35
CA LEU A 257 -3.78 -11.93 15.61
C LEU A 257 -4.71 -12.55 14.58
N VAL A 258 -5.66 -13.36 15.03
CA VAL A 258 -6.73 -13.87 14.17
C VAL A 258 -7.81 -12.80 14.05
N VAL A 259 -8.32 -12.58 12.83
CA VAL A 259 -9.40 -11.62 12.59
C VAL A 259 -10.47 -12.27 11.71
N ARG A 260 -11.68 -12.35 12.22
CA ARG A 260 -12.83 -12.96 11.54
C ARG A 260 -14.01 -12.01 11.52
N LYS A 261 -14.77 -12.09 10.44
CA LYS A 261 -16.05 -11.43 10.30
C LYS A 261 -17.13 -12.49 10.50
N THR A 262 -17.87 -12.37 11.59
CA THR A 262 -19.02 -13.20 11.95
C THR A 262 -20.30 -12.38 11.80
N ASP A 263 -21.36 -13.00 11.28
CA ASP A 263 -22.69 -12.37 11.17
C ASP A 263 -23.44 -12.41 12.52
N ASP A 264 -22.99 -13.25 13.45
CA ASP A 264 -23.59 -13.54 14.76
C ASP A 264 -22.65 -13.08 15.89
N VAL A 265 -22.47 -11.77 16.03
CA VAL A 265 -21.73 -11.21 17.17
C VAL A 265 -22.71 -11.15 18.35
N GLY A 266 -22.53 -12.01 19.35
CA GLY A 266 -23.38 -12.02 20.54
C GLY A 266 -23.45 -10.65 21.20
N ALA A 267 -24.59 -10.31 21.82
CA ALA A 267 -24.88 -8.99 22.40
C ALA A 267 -23.84 -8.44 23.41
N SER A 268 -22.93 -9.30 23.91
CA SER A 268 -21.85 -8.94 24.83
C SER A 268 -20.56 -8.42 24.14
N GLN A 269 -20.46 -8.52 22.80
CA GLN A 269 -19.37 -7.97 21.98
C GLN A 269 -19.88 -6.91 20.99
N ALA A 270 -20.96 -6.21 21.34
CA ALA A 270 -21.43 -5.09 20.54
C ALA A 270 -20.35 -3.99 20.54
N GLY A 271 -19.67 -3.83 19.39
CA GLY A 271 -18.59 -2.87 19.20
C GLY A 271 -19.00 -1.43 19.56
N ASP A 272 -18.03 -0.58 19.86
CA ASP A 272 -18.28 0.82 20.24
C ASP A 272 -18.90 1.58 19.05
N PRO A 273 -20.18 2.00 19.12
CA PRO A 273 -20.86 2.67 18.02
C PRO A 273 -20.20 4.00 17.62
N ALA A 274 -19.56 4.68 18.58
CA ALA A 274 -18.87 5.95 18.33
C ALA A 274 -17.58 5.71 17.51
N LEU A 275 -16.77 4.74 17.92
CA LEU A 275 -15.55 4.35 17.21
C LEU A 275 -15.87 3.74 15.85
N MET A 276 -16.91 2.92 15.74
CA MET A 276 -17.39 2.38 14.46
C MET A 276 -17.77 3.52 13.50
N LYS A 277 -18.53 4.52 13.96
CA LYS A 277 -18.89 5.69 13.14
C LYS A 277 -17.67 6.53 12.77
N GLN A 278 -16.66 6.58 13.63
CA GLN A 278 -15.40 7.26 13.35
C GLN A 278 -14.59 6.49 12.29
N VAL A 279 -14.30 5.22 12.48
CA VAL A 279 -13.34 4.46 11.66
C VAL A 279 -13.97 3.92 10.37
N LEU A 280 -15.21 3.42 10.43
CA LEU A 280 -15.90 2.86 9.27
C LEU A 280 -16.38 3.96 8.34
N LEU A 281 -16.24 3.71 7.04
CA LEU A 281 -16.87 4.54 6.04
C LEU A 281 -18.33 4.11 5.92
N GLN A 282 -19.26 5.05 6.09
CA GLN A 282 -20.68 4.77 5.84
C GLN A 282 -20.86 4.32 4.37
N PRO A 283 -21.81 3.42 4.08
CA PRO A 283 -22.11 3.03 2.71
C PRO A 283 -22.39 4.26 1.84
N GLY A 284 -21.52 4.54 0.86
CA GLY A 284 -21.60 5.71 -0.02
C GLY A 284 -20.76 6.93 0.38
N GLN A 285 -20.23 6.99 1.61
CA GLN A 285 -19.22 8.00 1.99
C GLN A 285 -17.83 7.52 1.56
N GLN A 286 -17.38 7.99 0.40
CA GLN A 286 -15.94 8.04 0.14
C GLN A 286 -15.41 9.27 0.87
N GLY A 287 -14.32 9.15 1.65
CA GLY A 287 -13.63 10.31 2.20
C GLY A 287 -13.35 11.34 1.08
N PRO A 288 -13.16 12.64 1.40
CA PRO A 288 -12.98 13.67 0.39
C PRO A 288 -11.94 13.24 -0.63
N SER A 289 -12.39 12.95 -1.86
CA SER A 289 -11.51 12.43 -2.90
C SER A 289 -10.41 13.45 -3.18
N ALA A 290 -9.18 12.99 -3.43
CA ALA A 290 -8.06 13.89 -3.71
C ALA A 290 -8.36 14.87 -4.86
N SER A 291 -9.21 14.46 -5.81
CA SER A 291 -9.72 15.31 -6.89
C SER A 291 -10.69 16.39 -6.41
N SER A 292 -11.55 16.12 -5.42
CA SER A 292 -12.47 17.13 -4.87
C SER A 292 -11.71 18.20 -4.09
N VAL A 293 -10.67 17.80 -3.34
CA VAL A 293 -9.76 18.73 -2.67
C VAL A 293 -9.02 19.59 -3.70
N LEU A 294 -8.46 18.98 -4.76
CA LEU A 294 -7.80 19.70 -5.85
C LEU A 294 -8.75 20.72 -6.52
N TRP A 295 -10.00 20.33 -6.77
CA TRP A 295 -11.00 21.23 -7.35
C TRP A 295 -11.31 22.41 -6.43
N SER A 296 -11.41 22.16 -5.12
CA SER A 296 -11.61 23.22 -4.12
C SER A 296 -10.42 24.18 -3.98
N LEU A 297 -9.23 23.75 -4.41
CA LEU A 297 -8.00 24.54 -4.35
C LEU A 297 -7.82 25.46 -5.56
N LEU A 298 -8.52 25.17 -6.67
CA LEU A 298 -8.52 26.05 -7.83
C LEU A 298 -9.28 27.34 -7.50
N SER A 299 -8.55 28.46 -7.48
CA SER A 299 -9.13 29.80 -7.36
C SER A 299 -10.13 30.05 -8.51
N ALA A 300 -11.01 31.06 -8.37
CA ALA A 300 -11.89 31.47 -9.47
C ALA A 300 -11.10 31.77 -10.75
N HIS A 301 -9.95 32.45 -10.62
CA HIS A 301 -9.01 32.72 -11.71
C HIS A 301 -8.37 31.43 -12.28
N GLY A 302 -8.02 30.46 -11.42
CA GLY A 302 -7.48 29.17 -11.85
C GLY A 302 -8.49 28.33 -12.64
N ARG A 303 -9.78 28.36 -12.26
CA ARG A 303 -10.87 27.72 -13.01
C ARG A 303 -11.06 28.36 -14.38
N GLN A 304 -11.04 29.69 -14.46
CA GLN A 304 -11.10 30.41 -15.74
C GLN A 304 -9.90 30.08 -16.64
N LEU A 305 -8.68 30.09 -16.09
CA LEU A 305 -7.48 29.71 -16.83
C LEU A 305 -7.55 28.26 -17.33
N LEU A 306 -8.05 27.33 -16.52
CA LEU A 306 -8.26 25.95 -16.95
C LEU A 306 -9.26 25.85 -18.11
N THR A 307 -10.38 26.57 -18.07
CA THR A 307 -11.34 26.60 -19.19
C THR A 307 -10.73 27.20 -20.45
N LEU A 308 -9.92 28.25 -20.33
CA LEU A 308 -9.20 28.85 -21.46
C LEU A 308 -8.19 27.87 -22.04
N LEU A 309 -7.44 27.15 -21.21
CA LEU A 309 -6.48 26.14 -21.66
C LEU A 309 -7.15 25.00 -22.41
N VAL A 310 -8.31 24.52 -21.94
CA VAL A 310 -9.10 23.50 -22.66
C VAL A 310 -9.62 24.05 -23.99
N PHE A 311 -10.07 25.30 -24.02
CA PHE A 311 -10.49 25.97 -25.25
C PHE A 311 -9.34 26.10 -26.27
N PHE A 312 -8.18 26.62 -25.85
CA PHE A 312 -7.01 26.73 -26.72
C PHE A 312 -6.47 25.37 -27.15
N ALA A 313 -6.63 24.33 -26.34
CA ALA A 313 -6.32 22.95 -26.73
C ALA A 313 -7.22 22.50 -27.88
N ALA A 314 -8.53 22.78 -27.82
CA ALA A 314 -9.43 22.52 -28.93
C ALA A 314 -9.07 23.35 -30.18
N VAL A 315 -8.75 24.63 -30.03
CA VAL A 315 -8.28 25.48 -31.15
C VAL A 315 -7.01 24.91 -31.80
N SER A 316 -6.02 24.46 -30.99
CA SER A 316 -4.80 23.80 -31.46
C SER A 316 -5.11 22.55 -32.30
N THR A 317 -6.10 21.75 -31.88
CA THR A 317 -6.53 20.57 -32.66
C THR A 317 -7.18 20.93 -33.99
N VAL A 318 -8.01 21.99 -34.04
CA VAL A 318 -8.61 22.48 -35.28
C VAL A 318 -7.55 23.04 -36.22
N LEU A 319 -6.56 23.75 -35.68
CA LEU A 319 -5.46 24.32 -36.47
C LEU A 319 -4.54 23.22 -37.02
N SER A 320 -4.34 22.14 -36.26
CA SER A 320 -3.63 20.94 -36.70
C SER A 320 -4.37 20.18 -37.82
N LEU A 321 -5.71 20.23 -37.81
CA LEU A 321 -6.54 19.70 -38.91
C LEU A 321 -6.40 20.60 -40.16
N ALA A 322 -6.40 21.92 -39.99
CA ALA A 322 -6.21 22.88 -41.09
C ALA A 322 -4.84 22.72 -41.76
N GLU A 323 -3.77 22.50 -40.98
CA GLU A 323 -2.41 22.20 -41.48
C GLU A 323 -2.43 21.10 -42.54
N MET A 324 -3.18 20.03 -42.30
CA MET A 324 -3.27 18.89 -43.21
C MET A 324 -4.04 19.21 -44.50
N PHE A 325 -5.14 19.98 -44.43
CA PHE A 325 -5.82 20.45 -45.65
C PHE A 325 -4.91 21.34 -46.49
N VAL A 326 -4.10 22.19 -45.86
CA VAL A 326 -3.11 23.02 -46.56
C VAL A 326 -2.01 22.16 -47.18
N LEU A 327 -1.50 21.14 -46.50
CA LEU A 327 -0.53 20.21 -47.07
C LEU A 327 -1.11 19.45 -48.28
N ARG A 328 -2.35 18.94 -48.19
CA ARG A 328 -3.04 18.30 -49.33
C ARG A 328 -3.21 19.29 -50.49
N ALA A 329 -3.63 20.51 -50.19
CA ALA A 329 -3.77 21.57 -51.19
C ALA A 329 -2.42 21.89 -51.86
N ALA A 330 -1.32 21.93 -51.10
CA ALA A 330 0.02 22.21 -51.59
C ALA A 330 0.50 21.15 -52.61
N PHE A 331 0.18 19.87 -52.43
CA PHE A 331 0.50 18.82 -53.41
C PHE A 331 -0.23 19.02 -54.74
N ASN A 332 -1.50 19.45 -54.71
CA ASN A 332 -2.26 19.78 -55.91
C ASN A 332 -1.96 21.20 -56.44
N ALA A 333 -1.29 22.04 -55.65
CA ALA A 333 -1.05 23.43 -55.98
C ALA A 333 0.03 23.62 -57.06
N GLN A 334 0.90 22.62 -57.30
CA GLN A 334 1.88 22.69 -58.39
C GLN A 334 1.21 22.83 -59.77
N SER A 335 0.00 22.30 -59.95
CA SER A 335 -0.78 22.45 -61.19
C SER A 335 -1.70 23.70 -61.19
N LEU A 336 -2.03 24.24 -60.01
CA LEU A 336 -2.97 25.38 -59.84
C LEU A 336 -2.28 26.74 -59.66
N LEU A 337 -1.06 26.80 -59.13
CA LEU A 337 -0.28 28.03 -58.88
C LEU A 337 0.91 28.10 -59.85
N SER A 338 0.63 28.52 -61.08
CA SER A 338 1.62 28.65 -62.15
C SER A 338 2.51 29.90 -61.98
N LEU A 339 2.01 30.95 -61.33
CA LEU A 339 2.73 32.22 -61.16
C LEU A 339 3.68 32.19 -59.93
N PRO A 340 4.92 32.71 -60.05
CA PRO A 340 5.86 32.80 -58.92
C PRO A 340 5.30 33.55 -57.70
N GLN A 341 4.52 34.62 -57.93
CA GLN A 341 3.88 35.40 -56.87
C GLN A 341 2.85 34.56 -56.08
N GLN A 342 2.11 33.69 -56.77
CA GLN A 342 1.12 32.81 -56.15
C GLN A 342 1.79 31.71 -55.30
N ARG A 343 2.95 31.22 -55.74
CA ARG A 343 3.76 30.25 -54.96
C ARG A 343 4.30 30.87 -53.68
N PHE A 344 4.82 32.10 -53.74
CA PHE A 344 5.28 32.83 -52.55
C PHE A 344 4.14 33.12 -51.57
N ALA A 345 2.96 33.51 -52.07
CA ALA A 345 1.79 33.73 -51.23
C ALA A 345 1.33 32.44 -50.51
N GLY A 346 1.35 31.30 -51.23
CA GLY A 346 1.02 30.00 -50.66
C GLY A 346 2.00 29.56 -49.56
N THR A 347 3.31 29.70 -49.79
CA THR A 347 4.32 29.38 -48.78
C THR A 347 4.26 30.31 -47.58
N ALA A 348 4.03 31.62 -47.79
CA ALA A 348 3.84 32.58 -46.72
C ALA A 348 2.60 32.25 -45.86
N THR A 349 1.50 31.84 -46.49
CA THR A 349 0.27 31.43 -45.78
C THR A 349 0.50 30.18 -44.94
N TYR A 350 1.21 29.18 -45.48
CA TYR A 350 1.59 28.00 -44.72
C TYR A 350 2.54 28.33 -43.55
N ALA A 351 3.54 29.18 -43.78
CA ALA A 351 4.44 29.63 -42.72
C ALA A 351 3.69 30.38 -41.60
N LEU A 352 2.69 31.21 -41.96
CA LEU A 352 1.83 31.88 -40.99
C LEU A 352 0.99 30.88 -40.17
N LEU A 353 0.43 29.85 -40.82
CA LEU A 353 -0.32 28.80 -40.13
C LEU A 353 0.56 28.04 -39.13
N VAL A 354 1.78 27.66 -39.53
CA VAL A 354 2.77 27.00 -38.65
C VAL A 354 3.15 27.92 -37.49
N ALA A 355 3.39 29.21 -37.74
CA ALA A 355 3.69 30.19 -36.69
C ALA A 355 2.53 30.37 -35.71
N MET A 356 1.28 30.37 -36.19
CA MET A 356 0.09 30.42 -35.34
C MET A 356 -0.05 29.16 -34.49
N LEU A 357 0.20 27.98 -35.06
CA LEU A 357 0.15 26.70 -34.34
C LEU A 357 1.22 26.64 -33.24
N LEU A 358 2.46 27.06 -33.56
CA LEU A 358 3.52 27.19 -32.57
C LEU A 358 3.16 28.20 -31.47
N GLY A 359 2.59 29.36 -31.83
CA GLY A 359 2.16 30.37 -30.87
C GLY A 359 1.08 29.87 -29.91
N VAL A 360 0.09 29.13 -30.42
CA VAL A 360 -0.96 28.51 -29.59
C VAL A 360 -0.36 27.46 -28.65
N ASP A 361 0.54 26.62 -29.14
CA ASP A 361 1.19 25.58 -28.32
C ASP A 361 2.06 26.18 -27.22
N VAL A 362 2.86 27.21 -27.52
CA VAL A 362 3.64 27.95 -26.52
C VAL A 362 2.74 28.63 -25.49
N ALA A 363 1.62 29.23 -25.92
CA ALA A 363 0.66 29.86 -25.02
C ALA A 363 -0.01 28.83 -24.08
N LEU A 364 -0.36 27.65 -24.60
CA LEU A 364 -0.90 26.54 -23.81
C LEU A 364 0.07 26.07 -22.74
N ASP A 365 1.33 25.79 -23.12
CA ASP A 365 2.35 25.30 -22.19
C ASP A 365 2.68 26.38 -21.14
N ALA A 366 2.81 27.64 -21.56
CA ALA A 366 3.03 28.76 -20.64
C ALA A 366 1.86 28.96 -19.66
N GLY A 367 0.62 28.86 -20.15
CA GLY A 367 -0.58 28.95 -19.31
C GLY A 367 -0.69 27.77 -18.33
N ALA A 368 -0.38 26.56 -18.77
CA ALA A 368 -0.35 25.37 -17.91
C ALA A 368 0.72 25.50 -16.81
N LEU A 369 1.91 26.01 -17.12
CA LEU A 369 2.97 26.29 -16.14
C LEU A 369 2.58 27.37 -15.13
N ARG A 370 1.88 28.43 -15.58
CA ARG A 370 1.34 29.47 -14.69
C ARG A 370 0.31 28.89 -13.72
N LEU A 371 -0.66 28.13 -14.24
CA LEU A 371 -1.67 27.45 -13.42
C LEU A 371 -1.03 26.48 -12.41
N GLY A 372 0.02 25.76 -12.83
CA GLY A 372 0.76 24.85 -11.98
C GLY A 372 1.46 25.54 -10.82
N ARG A 373 2.09 26.69 -11.06
CA ARG A 373 2.69 27.52 -10.02
C ARG A 373 1.67 28.06 -9.03
N ASP A 374 0.54 28.57 -9.52
CA ASP A 374 -0.51 29.13 -8.67
C ASP A 374 -1.12 28.05 -7.76
N LEU A 375 -1.33 26.85 -8.31
CA LEU A 375 -1.81 25.69 -7.57
C LEU A 375 -0.80 25.23 -6.50
N GLU A 376 0.49 25.17 -6.85
CA GLU A 376 1.56 24.84 -5.90
C GLU A 376 1.63 25.86 -4.75
N LEU A 377 1.59 27.16 -5.05
CA LEU A 377 1.62 28.23 -4.05
C LEU A 377 0.40 28.15 -3.11
N ALA A 378 -0.80 27.97 -3.67
CA ALA A 378 -2.03 27.83 -2.89
C ALA A 378 -1.97 26.63 -1.94
N LEU A 379 -1.45 25.50 -2.43
CA LEU A 379 -1.31 24.28 -1.63
C LEU A 379 -0.26 24.45 -0.52
N ARG A 380 0.90 25.04 -0.82
CA ARG A 380 1.94 25.39 0.17
C ARG A 380 1.40 26.30 1.26
N LEU A 381 0.69 27.37 0.90
CA LEU A 381 0.10 28.30 1.86
C LEU A 381 -0.97 27.65 2.73
N ARG A 382 -1.82 26.80 2.16
CA ARG A 382 -2.86 26.09 2.91
C ARG A 382 -2.26 25.08 3.88
N LEU A 383 -1.25 24.32 3.46
CA LEU A 383 -0.52 23.41 4.34
C LEU A 383 0.16 24.18 5.47
N LEU A 384 0.86 25.28 5.16
CA LEU A 384 1.55 26.11 6.15
C LEU A 384 0.60 26.73 7.19
N ARG A 385 -0.64 27.08 6.80
CA ARG A 385 -1.67 27.54 7.74
C ARG A 385 -2.30 26.40 8.56
N LYS A 386 -2.35 25.19 8.00
CA LYS A 386 -2.98 24.02 8.62
C LYS A 386 -2.06 23.38 9.66
N LEU A 387 -0.77 23.24 9.37
CA LEU A 387 0.19 22.55 10.24
C LEU A 387 0.15 23.01 11.71
N PRO A 388 0.16 24.33 12.03
CA PRO A 388 0.12 24.79 13.43
C PRO A 388 -1.22 24.54 14.14
N ARG A 389 -2.28 24.21 13.40
CA ARG A 389 -3.63 23.96 13.94
C ARG A 389 -3.90 22.48 14.16
N LEU A 390 -3.00 21.60 13.71
CA LEU A 390 -3.13 20.17 13.95
C LEU A 390 -2.83 19.86 15.42
N PRO A 391 -3.54 18.88 16.01
CA PRO A 391 -3.32 18.50 17.40
C PRO A 391 -1.95 17.85 17.59
N ASP A 392 -1.38 17.97 18.79
CA ASP A 392 -0.05 17.42 19.11
C ASP A 392 0.06 15.91 18.81
N ARG A 393 -1.04 15.16 19.01
CA ARG A 393 -1.15 13.74 18.63
C ARG A 393 -0.77 13.47 17.17
N TYR A 394 -1.11 14.39 16.25
CA TYR A 394 -0.81 14.22 14.83
C TYR A 394 0.71 14.14 14.59
N PHE A 395 1.49 14.98 15.27
CA PHE A 395 2.95 15.05 15.16
C PHE A 395 3.66 13.94 15.93
N ARG A 396 3.10 13.47 17.05
CA ARG A 396 3.69 12.35 17.81
C ARG A 396 3.66 11.02 17.05
N THR A 397 2.62 10.81 16.25
CA THR A 397 2.46 9.57 15.50
C THR A 397 3.31 9.57 14.21
N ARG A 398 3.64 10.74 13.65
CA ARG A 398 4.25 10.89 12.31
C ARG A 398 5.70 11.38 12.41
N PRO A 399 6.68 10.68 11.81
CA PRO A 399 8.06 11.16 11.77
C PRO A 399 8.17 12.56 11.13
N LEU A 400 8.97 13.45 11.72
CA LEU A 400 9.21 14.79 11.17
C LEU A 400 9.84 14.71 9.76
N SER A 401 10.68 13.70 9.51
CA SER A 401 11.27 13.43 8.19
C SER A 401 10.21 13.17 7.12
N ASP A 402 9.19 12.38 7.41
CA ASP A 402 8.09 12.09 6.48
C ASP A 402 7.22 13.33 6.23
N THR A 403 6.84 14.07 7.29
CA THR A 403 6.09 15.33 7.11
C THR A 403 6.85 16.37 6.29
N THR A 404 8.19 16.42 6.46
CA THR A 404 9.08 17.29 5.66
C THR A 404 9.14 16.83 4.20
N HIS A 405 9.35 15.54 3.95
CA HIS A 405 9.39 14.97 2.61
C HIS A 405 8.08 15.22 1.85
N ARG A 406 6.93 15.05 2.52
CA ARG A 406 5.60 15.38 1.95
C ARG A 406 5.49 16.86 1.56
N SER A 407 5.91 17.77 2.46
CA SER A 407 5.90 19.22 2.19
C SER A 407 6.81 19.58 1.01
N GLN A 408 7.99 18.97 0.89
CA GLN A 408 8.88 19.20 -0.24
C GLN A 408 8.30 18.66 -1.54
N GLY A 409 7.63 17.50 -1.53
CA GLY A 409 6.97 16.89 -2.68
C GLY A 409 5.88 17.72 -3.35
N LEU A 410 5.51 18.88 -2.80
CA LEU A 410 4.56 19.82 -3.37
C LEU A 410 4.94 20.31 -4.77
N PHE A 411 6.23 20.36 -5.10
CA PHE A 411 6.70 20.81 -6.43
C PHE A 411 6.19 19.90 -7.56
N VAL A 412 5.89 18.62 -7.28
CA VAL A 412 5.44 17.65 -8.29
C VAL A 412 4.08 18.09 -8.86
N PHE A 413 3.25 18.80 -8.09
CA PHE A 413 1.95 19.33 -8.55
C PHE A 413 2.05 20.46 -9.57
N ARG A 414 3.21 21.11 -9.67
CA ARG A 414 3.45 22.12 -10.70
C ARG A 414 3.28 21.55 -12.11
N GLY A 415 3.56 20.26 -12.30
CA GLY A 415 3.40 19.57 -13.59
C GLY A 415 1.97 19.11 -13.89
N LEU A 416 1.07 19.07 -12.91
CA LEU A 416 -0.25 18.46 -13.06
C LEU A 416 -1.11 19.11 -14.17
N PRO A 417 -1.21 20.46 -14.25
CA PRO A 417 -2.01 21.08 -15.30
C PRO A 417 -1.47 20.78 -16.71
N ASN A 418 -0.15 20.68 -16.85
CA ASN A 418 0.47 20.33 -18.12
C ASN A 418 0.07 18.91 -18.58
N VAL A 419 0.07 17.95 -17.65
CA VAL A 419 -0.39 16.57 -17.93
C VAL A 419 -1.86 16.55 -18.35
N VAL A 420 -2.72 17.32 -17.66
CA VAL A 420 -4.16 17.40 -17.99
C VAL A 420 -4.38 18.01 -19.37
N VAL A 421 -3.74 19.13 -19.68
CA VAL A 421 -3.84 19.80 -20.98
C VAL A 421 -3.29 18.90 -22.10
N SER A 422 -2.13 18.27 -21.87
CA SER A 422 -1.53 17.34 -22.84
C SER A 422 -2.43 16.14 -23.12
N LEU A 423 -3.00 15.51 -22.09
CA LEU A 423 -3.95 14.42 -22.26
C LEU A 423 -5.22 14.87 -23.02
N ALA A 424 -5.75 16.05 -22.72
CA ALA A 424 -6.89 16.61 -23.44
C ALA A 424 -6.57 16.84 -24.93
N LYS A 425 -5.42 17.44 -25.25
CA LYS A 425 -4.96 17.63 -26.64
C LYS A 425 -4.80 16.31 -27.37
N VAL A 426 -4.10 15.35 -26.76
CA VAL A 426 -3.81 14.05 -27.38
C VAL A 426 -5.10 13.25 -27.60
N THR A 427 -6.02 13.24 -26.63
CA THR A 427 -7.31 12.54 -26.78
C THR A 427 -8.15 13.14 -27.90
N LEU A 428 -8.25 14.47 -27.97
CA LEU A 428 -8.98 15.16 -29.03
C LEU A 428 -8.35 14.94 -30.41
N ASN A 429 -7.01 15.06 -30.53
CA ASN A 429 -6.29 14.77 -31.76
C ASN A 429 -6.46 13.32 -32.20
N THR A 430 -6.43 12.36 -31.27
CA THR A 430 -6.65 10.94 -31.56
C THR A 430 -8.07 10.71 -32.07
N LEU A 431 -9.08 11.31 -31.42
CA LEU A 431 -10.48 11.20 -31.84
C LEU A 431 -10.70 11.76 -33.26
N ILE A 432 -10.20 12.97 -33.52
CA ILE A 432 -10.27 13.61 -34.84
C ILE A 432 -9.56 12.75 -35.89
N THR A 433 -8.38 12.21 -35.57
CA THR A 433 -7.63 11.31 -36.45
C THR A 433 -8.41 10.06 -36.80
N LEU A 434 -9.03 9.43 -35.81
CA LEU A 434 -9.85 8.23 -36.01
C LEU A 434 -11.07 8.54 -36.88
N VAL A 435 -11.78 9.63 -36.60
CA VAL A 435 -12.93 10.06 -37.42
C VAL A 435 -12.50 10.37 -38.85
N ALA A 436 -11.38 11.10 -39.04
CA ALA A 436 -10.84 11.40 -40.35
C ALA A 436 -10.50 10.13 -41.13
N LEU A 437 -9.80 9.16 -40.51
CA LEU A 437 -9.45 7.90 -41.16
C LEU A 437 -10.66 7.04 -41.52
N VAL A 438 -11.69 7.00 -40.67
CA VAL A 438 -12.94 6.28 -40.96
C VAL A 438 -13.71 6.93 -42.11
N LEU A 439 -13.77 8.27 -42.16
CA LEU A 439 -14.42 8.99 -43.26
C LEU A 439 -13.66 8.86 -44.58
N LEU A 440 -12.32 8.85 -44.55
CA LEU A 440 -11.49 8.69 -45.74
C LEU A 440 -11.49 7.26 -46.27
N TYR A 441 -11.42 6.26 -45.39
CA TYR A 441 -11.31 4.85 -45.78
C TYR A 441 -12.13 3.95 -44.85
N PRO A 442 -13.47 3.88 -45.04
CA PRO A 442 -14.38 3.13 -44.16
C PRO A 442 -14.01 1.63 -44.05
N ARG A 443 -13.52 1.02 -45.12
CA ARG A 443 -13.11 -0.39 -45.15
C ARG A 443 -11.93 -0.68 -44.22
N GLY A 444 -11.03 0.30 -44.04
CA GLY A 444 -9.89 0.20 -43.13
C GLY A 444 -10.24 0.35 -41.66
N ALA A 445 -11.49 0.68 -41.31
CA ALA A 445 -11.91 0.88 -39.92
C ALA A 445 -11.65 -0.35 -39.04
N ARG A 446 -11.70 -1.57 -39.61
CA ARG A 446 -11.35 -2.81 -38.90
C ARG A 446 -9.89 -2.84 -38.41
N TRP A 447 -8.98 -2.25 -39.19
CA TRP A 447 -7.55 -2.20 -38.86
C TRP A 447 -7.23 -1.15 -37.78
N LEU A 448 -8.10 -0.15 -37.59
CA LEU A 448 -7.96 0.87 -36.52
C LEU A 448 -8.16 0.30 -35.11
N ALA A 449 -8.79 -0.87 -34.97
CA ALA A 449 -8.95 -1.53 -33.68
C ALA A 449 -7.59 -1.91 -33.05
N VAL A 450 -6.62 -2.30 -33.87
CA VAL A 450 -5.27 -2.69 -33.42
C VAL A 450 -4.51 -1.53 -32.78
N PRO A 451 -4.28 -0.37 -33.44
CA PRO A 451 -3.58 0.74 -32.82
C PRO A 451 -4.37 1.34 -31.65
N LEU A 452 -5.71 1.29 -31.66
CA LEU A 452 -6.51 1.74 -30.51
C LEU A 452 -6.32 0.83 -29.30
N PHE A 453 -6.31 -0.49 -29.48
CA PHE A 453 -6.08 -1.46 -28.41
C PHE A 453 -4.70 -1.26 -27.78
N PHE A 454 -3.63 -1.22 -28.59
CA PHE A 454 -2.27 -1.05 -28.08
C PHE A 454 -2.02 0.36 -27.54
N GLY A 455 -2.65 1.40 -28.12
CA GLY A 455 -2.43 2.79 -27.72
C GLY A 455 -3.23 3.26 -26.50
N VAL A 456 -4.40 2.65 -26.23
CA VAL A 456 -5.30 3.09 -25.14
C VAL A 456 -5.50 2.00 -24.08
N VAL A 457 -5.86 0.79 -24.50
CA VAL A 457 -6.23 -0.29 -23.57
C VAL A 457 -5.02 -0.79 -22.78
N LEU A 458 -3.92 -1.08 -23.47
CA LEU A 458 -2.71 -1.61 -22.84
C LEU A 458 -2.11 -0.65 -21.78
N PRO A 459 -1.91 0.66 -22.05
CA PRO A 459 -1.45 1.61 -21.04
C PRO A 459 -2.40 1.69 -19.84
N HIS A 460 -3.71 1.69 -20.08
CA HIS A 460 -4.72 1.77 -19.02
C HIS A 460 -4.69 0.54 -18.09
N VAL A 461 -4.58 -0.67 -18.64
CA VAL A 461 -4.42 -1.90 -17.84
C VAL A 461 -3.12 -1.87 -17.02
N SER A 462 -2.04 -1.33 -17.60
CA SER A 462 -0.75 -1.22 -16.91
C SER A 462 -0.75 -0.24 -15.72
N LEU A 463 -1.73 0.66 -15.61
CA LEU A 463 -1.80 1.66 -14.54
C LEU A 463 -1.83 1.05 -13.13
N ARG A 464 -2.58 -0.04 -12.94
CA ARG A 464 -2.70 -0.69 -11.63
C ARG A 464 -1.36 -1.22 -11.15
N TRP A 465 -0.68 -1.93 -12.04
CA TRP A 465 0.65 -2.48 -11.79
C TRP A 465 1.69 -1.38 -11.52
N ARG A 466 1.66 -0.28 -12.30
CA ARG A 466 2.55 0.87 -12.09
C ARG A 466 2.34 1.59 -10.76
N ARG A 467 1.08 1.82 -10.37
CA ARG A 467 0.75 2.44 -9.07
C ARG A 467 1.38 1.68 -7.90
N GLN A 468 1.39 0.35 -7.99
CA GLN A 468 1.98 -0.50 -6.95
C GLN A 468 3.49 -0.38 -6.90
N ILE A 469 4.17 -0.41 -8.05
CA ILE A 469 5.63 -0.27 -8.08
C ILE A 469 6.06 1.12 -7.63
N GLU A 470 5.41 2.17 -8.14
CA GLU A 470 5.73 3.54 -7.76
C GLU A 470 5.60 3.74 -6.25
N ALA A 471 4.52 3.23 -5.65
CA ALA A 471 4.34 3.31 -4.21
C ALA A 471 5.44 2.57 -3.42
N ARG A 472 5.93 1.41 -3.89
CA ARG A 472 7.07 0.71 -3.29
C ARG A 472 8.37 1.49 -3.42
N VAL A 473 8.66 2.04 -4.60
CA VAL A 473 9.85 2.89 -4.84
C VAL A 473 9.84 4.10 -3.89
N GLN A 474 8.69 4.77 -3.75
CA GLN A 474 8.54 5.91 -2.85
C GLN A 474 8.70 5.54 -1.37
N ASN A 475 8.23 4.36 -0.97
CA ASN A 475 8.42 3.86 0.40
C ASN A 475 9.90 3.63 0.72
N HIS A 476 10.65 2.97 -0.17
CA HIS A 476 12.08 2.78 0.02
C HIS A 476 12.86 4.11 0.00
N ALA A 477 12.49 5.06 -0.88
CA ALA A 477 13.10 6.40 -0.91
C ALA A 477 12.86 7.18 0.39
N SER A 478 11.67 7.05 0.98
CA SER A 478 11.34 7.67 2.27
C SER A 478 12.17 7.07 3.40
N GLY A 479 12.34 5.74 3.42
CA GLY A 479 13.18 5.04 4.39
C GLY A 479 14.66 5.45 4.33
N LEU A 480 15.21 5.66 3.13
CA LEU A 480 16.57 6.20 2.95
C LEU A 480 16.71 7.61 3.52
N SER A 481 15.71 8.47 3.27
CA SER A 481 15.71 9.85 3.76
C SER A 481 15.64 9.92 5.29
N GLN A 482 14.87 9.03 5.92
CA GLN A 482 14.85 8.86 7.37
C GLN A 482 16.22 8.43 7.91
N LEU A 483 16.83 7.38 7.32
CA LEU A 483 18.15 6.92 7.71
C LEU A 483 19.19 8.05 7.64
N TYR A 484 19.18 8.87 6.59
CA TYR A 484 20.10 10.00 6.48
C TYR A 484 19.90 11.04 7.59
N LEU A 485 18.66 11.37 7.95
CA LEU A 485 18.40 12.29 9.06
C LEU A 485 18.89 11.70 10.38
N ASP A 486 18.61 10.42 10.65
CA ASP A 486 19.02 9.74 11.88
C ASP A 486 20.55 9.69 12.00
N ILE A 487 21.26 9.50 10.89
CA ILE A 487 22.73 9.56 10.84
C ILE A 487 23.25 10.96 11.16
N LEU A 488 22.62 12.00 10.60
CA LEU A 488 23.03 13.39 10.82
C LEU A 488 22.81 13.81 12.28
N LEU A 489 21.69 13.41 12.88
CA LEU A 489 21.38 13.68 14.30
C LEU A 489 22.25 12.82 15.24
N GLY A 490 22.55 11.58 14.85
CA GLY A 490 23.31 10.60 15.62
C GLY A 490 24.82 10.57 15.35
N LEU A 491 25.40 11.60 14.72
CA LEU A 491 26.78 11.54 14.23
C LEU A 491 27.81 11.27 15.35
N ALA A 492 27.65 11.92 16.51
CA ALA A 492 28.52 11.76 17.67
C ALA A 492 28.48 10.32 18.27
N PRO A 493 27.30 9.74 18.56
CA PRO A 493 27.23 8.35 19.02
C PRO A 493 27.75 7.35 17.99
N ILE A 494 27.50 7.56 16.69
CA ILE A 494 28.00 6.68 15.62
C ILE A 494 29.53 6.64 15.61
N ARG A 495 30.18 7.82 15.67
CA ARG A 495 31.65 7.92 15.66
C ARG A 495 32.30 7.37 16.93
N SER A 496 31.69 7.61 18.09
CA SER A 496 32.22 7.15 19.38
C SER A 496 32.12 5.63 19.54
N HIS A 497 31.09 4.99 19.00
CA HIS A 497 30.87 3.54 19.10
C HIS A 497 31.35 2.75 17.87
N GLY A 498 31.92 3.41 16.86
CA GLY A 498 32.38 2.75 15.63
C GLY A 498 31.27 2.11 14.79
N GLY A 499 30.04 2.63 14.88
CA GLY A 499 28.84 2.05 14.25
C GLY A 499 28.75 2.17 12.73
N GLU A 500 29.81 2.65 12.06
CA GLU A 500 29.81 2.99 10.63
C GLU A 500 29.50 1.80 9.73
N LEU A 501 30.06 0.61 10.03
CA LEU A 501 29.88 -0.59 9.21
C LEU A 501 28.43 -1.09 9.25
N SER A 502 27.81 -1.11 10.43
CA SER A 502 26.41 -1.51 10.61
C SER A 502 25.48 -0.56 9.87
N LEU A 503 25.76 0.75 9.92
CA LEU A 503 25.00 1.76 9.17
C LEU A 503 25.18 1.63 7.66
N ARG A 504 26.40 1.38 7.17
CA ARG A 504 26.64 1.13 5.74
C ARG A 504 25.90 -0.11 5.25
N ALA A 505 25.95 -1.20 6.00
CA ALA A 505 25.20 -2.41 5.67
C ALA A 505 23.69 -2.13 5.58
N ARG A 506 23.16 -1.33 6.51
CA ARG A 506 21.75 -0.93 6.52
C ARG A 506 21.39 -0.02 5.33
N GLN A 507 22.26 0.93 4.99
CA GLN A 507 22.09 1.79 3.84
C GLN A 507 22.11 0.99 2.54
N ASP A 508 23.08 0.06 2.40
CA ASP A 508 23.21 -0.79 1.23
C ASP A 508 21.98 -1.66 1.02
N GLU A 509 21.42 -2.24 2.09
CA GLU A 509 20.17 -3.01 2.03
C GLU A 509 19.01 -2.18 1.44
N LEU A 510 18.78 -0.97 1.99
CA LEU A 510 17.72 -0.08 1.52
C LEU A 510 17.95 0.42 0.09
N LEU A 511 19.21 0.74 -0.27
CA LEU A 511 19.58 1.16 -1.62
C LEU A 511 19.38 0.04 -2.64
N VAL A 512 19.77 -1.19 -2.30
CA VAL A 512 19.60 -2.37 -3.16
C VAL A 512 18.11 -2.67 -3.37
N ASP A 513 17.30 -2.59 -2.33
CA ASP A 513 15.85 -2.79 -2.45
C ASP A 513 15.18 -1.69 -3.28
N TRP A 514 15.54 -0.43 -3.03
CA TRP A 514 15.11 0.70 -3.86
C TRP A 514 15.51 0.52 -5.33
N GLN A 515 16.75 0.12 -5.59
CA GLN A 515 17.27 -0.11 -6.95
C GLN A 515 16.54 -1.26 -7.64
N LYS A 516 16.31 -2.39 -6.94
CA LYS A 516 15.59 -3.55 -7.47
C LYS A 516 14.16 -3.17 -7.87
N GLU A 517 13.42 -2.49 -7.00
CA GLU A 517 12.05 -2.05 -7.31
C GLU A 517 12.02 -1.01 -8.43
N SER A 518 12.94 -0.04 -8.42
CA SER A 518 13.07 0.96 -9.48
C SER A 518 13.40 0.33 -10.83
N ALA A 519 14.32 -0.64 -10.86
CA ALA A 519 14.68 -1.37 -12.08
C ALA A 519 13.53 -2.25 -12.58
N ARG A 520 12.78 -2.91 -11.68
CA ARG A 520 11.56 -3.66 -12.04
C ARG A 520 10.51 -2.75 -12.67
N GLY A 521 10.31 -1.55 -12.09
CA GLY A 521 9.46 -0.50 -12.64
C GLY A 521 9.89 -0.12 -14.04
N LEU A 522 11.13 0.36 -14.19
CA LEU A 522 11.67 0.81 -15.47
C LEU A 522 11.60 -0.28 -16.54
N ARG A 523 12.00 -1.53 -16.23
CA ARG A 523 11.94 -2.64 -17.18
C ARG A 523 10.52 -2.88 -17.67
N GLY A 524 9.53 -2.96 -16.78
CA GLY A 524 8.17 -3.18 -17.24
C GLY A 524 7.54 -1.96 -17.91
N VAL A 525 7.99 -0.73 -17.60
CA VAL A 525 7.67 0.47 -18.39
C VAL A 525 8.18 0.30 -19.82
N SER A 526 9.45 -0.04 -19.99
CA SER A 526 10.07 -0.27 -21.30
C SER A 526 9.39 -1.40 -22.08
N VAL A 527 9.03 -2.51 -21.42
CA VAL A 527 8.32 -3.63 -22.06
C VAL A 527 6.94 -3.20 -22.54
N VAL A 528 6.16 -2.51 -21.71
CA VAL A 528 4.84 -2.00 -22.11
C VAL A 528 4.97 -1.02 -23.28
N GLU A 529 5.95 -0.11 -23.24
CA GLU A 529 6.20 0.85 -24.31
C GLU A 529 6.65 0.18 -25.62
N ALA A 530 7.49 -0.86 -25.53
CA ALA A 530 7.91 -1.64 -26.69
C ALA A 530 6.73 -2.38 -27.33
N VAL A 531 5.93 -3.08 -26.53
CA VAL A 531 4.72 -3.80 -27.01
C VAL A 531 3.72 -2.83 -27.62
N GLN A 532 3.50 -1.68 -26.97
CA GLN A 532 2.65 -0.61 -27.50
C GLN A 532 3.16 -0.08 -28.84
N SER A 533 4.45 0.24 -28.94
CA SER A 533 5.05 0.83 -30.15
C SER A 533 4.99 -0.14 -31.32
N VAL A 534 5.34 -1.41 -31.09
CA VAL A 534 5.28 -2.46 -32.12
C VAL A 534 3.82 -2.72 -32.54
N GLY A 535 2.90 -2.84 -31.57
CA GLY A 535 1.50 -3.13 -31.86
C GLY A 535 0.79 -2.00 -32.61
N THR A 536 1.04 -0.74 -32.23
CA THR A 536 0.50 0.42 -32.95
C THR A 536 1.08 0.56 -34.35
N LEU A 537 2.39 0.37 -34.53
CA LEU A 537 3.04 0.41 -35.83
C LEU A 537 2.55 -0.72 -36.75
N ALA A 538 2.40 -1.94 -36.22
CA ALA A 538 1.86 -3.08 -36.98
C ALA A 538 0.42 -2.81 -37.45
N GLY A 539 -0.43 -2.24 -36.59
CA GLY A 539 -1.79 -1.86 -36.95
C GLY A 539 -1.84 -0.78 -38.04
N VAL A 540 -0.96 0.22 -37.97
CA VAL A 540 -0.80 1.24 -39.02
C VAL A 540 -0.31 0.62 -40.33
N ALA A 541 0.69 -0.26 -40.28
CA ALA A 541 1.20 -0.95 -41.46
C ALA A 541 0.12 -1.81 -42.15
N MET A 542 -0.67 -2.55 -41.37
CA MET A 542 -1.80 -3.33 -41.90
C MET A 542 -2.85 -2.43 -42.56
N LEU A 543 -3.18 -1.28 -41.95
CA LEU A 543 -4.10 -0.31 -42.54
C LEU A 543 -3.58 0.24 -43.88
N LEU A 544 -2.29 0.56 -43.97
CA LEU A 544 -1.69 1.09 -45.20
C LEU A 544 -1.57 0.02 -46.29
N LEU A 545 -1.20 -1.21 -45.95
CA LEU A 545 -1.16 -2.32 -46.91
C LEU A 545 -2.56 -2.65 -47.45
N ASP A 546 -3.57 -2.67 -46.58
CA ASP A 546 -4.97 -2.88 -46.99
C ASP A 546 -5.47 -1.75 -47.90
N PHE A 547 -5.10 -0.50 -47.59
CA PHE A 547 -5.39 0.66 -48.43
C PHE A 547 -4.71 0.54 -49.80
N ILE A 548 -3.41 0.24 -49.88
CA ILE A 548 -2.68 0.09 -51.15
C ILE A 548 -3.30 -1.02 -52.01
N ALA A 549 -3.77 -2.11 -51.40
CA ALA A 549 -4.36 -3.23 -52.13
C ALA A 549 -5.76 -2.96 -52.69
N HIS A 550 -6.50 -1.97 -52.18
CA HIS A 550 -7.91 -1.74 -52.53
C HIS A 550 -8.27 -0.31 -52.94
N ALA A 551 -7.36 0.66 -52.79
CA ALA A 551 -7.65 2.06 -53.05
C ALA A 551 -7.69 2.37 -54.55
N THR A 552 -8.72 3.12 -54.96
CA THR A 552 -8.96 3.54 -56.35
C THR A 552 -8.29 4.86 -56.71
N HIS A 553 -7.95 5.70 -55.71
CA HIS A 553 -7.35 7.02 -55.90
C HIS A 553 -5.98 7.12 -55.21
N PRO A 554 -4.86 7.11 -55.96
CA PRO A 554 -3.52 7.14 -55.37
C PRO A 554 -3.20 8.44 -54.62
N GLY A 555 -3.91 9.53 -54.91
CA GLY A 555 -3.75 10.81 -54.21
C GLY A 555 -4.18 10.81 -52.74
N ASP A 556 -5.03 9.87 -52.33
CA ASP A 556 -5.49 9.76 -50.94
C ASP A 556 -4.51 8.95 -50.06
N LEU A 557 -3.53 8.25 -50.68
CA LEU A 557 -2.51 7.49 -49.97
C LEU A 557 -1.66 8.38 -49.06
N LEU A 558 -1.23 9.54 -49.56
CA LEU A 558 -0.43 10.48 -48.76
C LEU A 558 -1.20 10.98 -47.54
N LEU A 559 -2.51 11.18 -47.70
CA LEU A 559 -3.37 11.67 -46.64
C LEU A 559 -3.60 10.60 -45.57
N VAL A 560 -3.95 9.38 -45.99
CA VAL A 560 -4.13 8.25 -45.09
C VAL A 560 -2.81 7.91 -44.39
N ALA A 561 -1.68 7.91 -45.10
CA ALA A 561 -0.35 7.71 -44.53
C ALA A 561 -0.01 8.76 -43.48
N PHE A 562 -0.26 10.04 -43.75
CA PHE A 562 -0.01 11.12 -42.80
C PHE A 562 -0.77 10.95 -41.48
N TRP A 563 -2.09 10.71 -41.54
CA TRP A 563 -2.90 10.51 -40.34
C TRP A 563 -2.60 9.20 -39.62
N ALA A 564 -2.38 8.12 -40.37
CA ALA A 564 -2.06 6.82 -39.80
C ALA A 564 -0.69 6.85 -39.09
N LEU A 565 0.32 7.52 -39.65
CA LEU A 565 1.65 7.66 -39.02
C LEU A 565 1.67 8.55 -37.79
N ARG A 566 0.66 9.41 -37.58
CA ARG A 566 0.50 10.19 -36.34
C ARG A 566 -0.08 9.34 -35.19
N LEU A 567 -0.80 8.25 -35.46
CA LEU A 567 -1.40 7.40 -34.42
C LEU A 567 -0.38 6.83 -33.42
N PRO A 568 0.80 6.29 -33.81
CA PRO A 568 1.79 5.82 -32.85
C PRO A 568 2.35 6.93 -31.96
N ILE A 569 2.51 8.15 -32.50
CA ILE A 569 2.97 9.32 -31.74
C ILE A 569 1.93 9.68 -30.69
N TYR A 570 0.66 9.79 -31.07
CA TYR A 570 -0.43 10.08 -30.13
C TYR A 570 -0.61 8.99 -29.09
N ALA A 571 -0.51 7.71 -29.49
CA ALA A 571 -0.54 6.60 -28.55
C ALA A 571 0.59 6.74 -27.50
N ARG A 572 1.82 7.03 -27.94
CA ARG A 572 2.97 7.20 -27.03
C ARG A 572 2.77 8.37 -26.07
N SER A 573 2.30 9.52 -26.57
CA SER A 573 2.00 10.70 -25.74
C SER A 573 0.84 10.47 -24.78
N PHE A 574 -0.19 9.73 -25.20
CA PHE A 574 -1.30 9.35 -24.33
C PHE A 574 -0.81 8.45 -23.20
N ALA A 575 -0.05 7.41 -23.56
CA ALA A 575 0.52 6.48 -22.60
C ALA A 575 1.46 7.18 -21.62
N SER A 576 2.37 8.04 -22.08
CA SER A 576 3.28 8.77 -21.18
C SER A 576 2.53 9.70 -20.22
N GLY A 577 1.51 10.42 -20.70
CA GLY A 577 0.63 11.24 -19.86
C GLY A 577 -0.11 10.40 -18.82
N LEU A 578 -0.70 9.27 -19.23
CA LEU A 578 -1.40 8.34 -18.34
C LEU A 578 -0.47 7.78 -17.26
N GLN A 579 0.77 7.49 -17.63
CA GLN A 579 1.79 6.88 -16.77
C GLN A 579 2.33 7.84 -15.70
N GLN A 580 2.25 9.16 -15.92
CA GLN A 580 2.62 10.16 -14.92
C GLN A 580 1.55 10.34 -13.82
N LEU A 581 0.28 10.03 -14.14
CA LEU A 581 -0.84 10.22 -13.20
C LEU A 581 -0.73 9.39 -11.91
N PRO A 582 -0.35 8.10 -11.90
CA PRO A 582 -0.11 7.33 -10.69
C PRO A 582 0.71 8.03 -9.62
N GLY A 583 1.91 8.51 -9.97
CA GLY A 583 2.81 9.18 -9.03
C GLY A 583 2.20 10.47 -8.50
N LEU A 584 1.62 11.29 -9.39
CA LEU A 584 0.91 12.51 -9.03
C LEU A 584 -0.25 12.24 -8.05
N LEU A 585 -1.08 11.24 -8.34
CA LEU A 585 -2.22 10.88 -7.50
C LEU A 585 -1.80 10.30 -6.14
N ALA A 586 -0.73 9.49 -6.11
CA ALA A 586 -0.18 8.95 -4.87
C ALA A 586 0.40 10.04 -3.97
N SER A 587 1.13 11.00 -4.55
CA SER A 587 1.60 12.19 -3.84
C SER A 587 0.43 13.07 -3.38
N LEU A 588 -0.64 13.22 -4.19
CA LEU A 588 -1.84 13.97 -3.78
C LEU A 588 -2.50 13.32 -2.57
N SER A 589 -2.72 12.00 -2.59
CA SER A 589 -3.40 11.33 -1.48
C SER A 589 -2.63 11.51 -0.16
N ARG A 590 -1.29 11.50 -0.20
CA ARG A 590 -0.44 11.73 0.99
C ARG A 590 -0.50 13.17 1.52
N LEU A 591 -0.81 14.14 0.66
CA LEU A 591 -0.93 15.56 1.02
C LEU A 591 -2.34 15.97 1.41
N VAL A 592 -3.34 15.24 0.92
CA VAL A 592 -4.74 15.43 1.33
C VAL A 592 -4.89 15.09 2.80
N GLU A 593 -4.22 14.05 3.29
CA GLU A 593 -4.24 13.61 4.69
C GLU A 593 -4.09 14.78 5.70
N PRO A 594 -2.98 15.55 5.74
CA PRO A 594 -2.83 16.67 6.68
C PRO A 594 -3.88 17.77 6.48
N LEU A 595 -4.35 17.99 5.25
CA LEU A 595 -5.33 19.02 4.94
C LEU A 595 -6.73 18.64 5.44
N THR A 596 -7.05 17.35 5.42
CA THR A 596 -8.34 16.79 5.85
C THR A 596 -8.36 16.36 7.31
N ALA A 597 -7.19 16.27 7.95
CA ALA A 597 -7.09 16.00 9.38
C ALA A 597 -7.89 17.01 10.20
N GLU A 598 -8.54 16.52 11.26
CA GLU A 598 -9.29 17.36 12.19
C GLU A 598 -8.33 18.36 12.85
N GLU A 599 -8.68 19.64 12.77
CA GLU A 599 -7.97 20.68 13.52
C GLU A 599 -8.26 20.48 15.00
N SER A 600 -7.28 20.83 15.84
CA SER A 600 -7.55 21.06 17.26
C SER A 600 -8.76 21.97 17.34
N ALA A 601 -9.85 21.48 17.96
CA ALA A 601 -10.99 22.34 18.20
C ALA A 601 -10.45 23.62 18.85
N PRO A 602 -10.79 24.82 18.35
CA PRO A 602 -10.55 26.02 19.15
C PRO A 602 -11.13 25.71 20.52
N SER A 603 -10.35 25.92 21.59
CA SER A 603 -10.75 25.70 22.99
C SER A 603 -12.24 25.99 23.08
N ARG A 604 -13.07 24.95 23.33
CA ARG A 604 -14.53 25.01 23.17
C ARG A 604 -14.97 26.42 23.50
N ALA A 605 -15.53 27.13 22.53
CA ALA A 605 -16.14 28.43 22.82
C ALA A 605 -17.01 28.20 24.05
N ALA A 606 -16.65 28.91 25.12
CA ALA A 606 -17.17 28.62 26.44
C ALA A 606 -18.71 28.58 26.31
N PRO A 607 -19.38 27.54 26.86
CA PRO A 607 -20.81 27.32 26.61
C PRO A 607 -21.57 28.63 26.76
N GLU A 608 -22.51 28.92 25.83
CA GLU A 608 -23.26 30.18 25.81
C GLU A 608 -23.76 30.50 27.22
N GLY A 609 -23.27 31.61 27.79
CA GLY A 609 -23.48 31.98 29.20
C GLY A 609 -22.23 31.95 30.08
N THR A 610 -21.09 31.45 29.59
CA THR A 610 -19.83 31.51 30.34
C THR A 610 -19.28 32.94 30.31
N GLN A 611 -19.41 33.66 31.42
CA GLN A 611 -18.76 34.95 31.59
C GLN A 611 -17.25 34.73 31.66
N ILE A 612 -16.51 35.28 30.70
CA ILE A 612 -15.05 35.38 30.81
C ILE A 612 -14.77 36.43 31.89
N ILE A 613 -14.66 35.97 33.14
CA ILE A 613 -14.28 36.82 34.26
C ILE A 613 -12.79 37.09 34.11
N ALA A 614 -12.43 38.23 33.54
CA ALA A 614 -11.05 38.70 33.49
C ALA A 614 -10.64 39.24 34.87
N THR A 615 -10.51 38.36 35.86
CA THR A 615 -9.95 38.71 37.17
C THR A 615 -8.44 38.88 37.05
N ARG A 616 -7.94 40.09 37.37
CA ARG A 616 -6.49 40.39 37.50
C ARG A 616 -5.89 39.84 38.81
N GLY A 617 -6.23 38.62 39.21
CA GLY A 617 -5.74 37.96 40.43
C GLY A 617 -5.22 36.55 40.14
N GLY A 618 -4.34 36.05 41.00
CA GLY A 618 -3.89 34.65 40.94
C GLY A 618 -5.08 33.70 41.12
N VAL A 619 -5.12 32.62 40.35
CA VAL A 619 -6.20 31.64 40.37
C VAL A 619 -5.65 30.34 40.94
N GLY A 620 -6.38 29.73 41.87
CA GLY A 620 -6.07 28.39 42.35
C GLY A 620 -6.51 27.33 41.35
N ILE A 621 -5.69 26.30 41.12
CA ILE A 621 -5.97 25.23 40.17
C ILE A 621 -6.24 23.95 40.94
N GLU A 622 -7.47 23.45 40.88
CA GLU A 622 -7.84 22.16 41.44
C GLU A 622 -8.06 21.13 40.33
N VAL A 623 -7.42 19.97 40.48
CA VAL A 623 -7.53 18.79 39.63
C VAL A 623 -8.12 17.70 40.53
N GLN A 624 -9.20 17.03 40.10
CA GLN A 624 -9.86 15.99 40.89
C GLN A 624 -9.99 14.72 40.06
N GLY A 625 -9.50 13.60 40.59
CA GLY A 625 -9.61 12.26 40.00
C GLY A 625 -9.14 12.15 38.55
N ALA A 626 -8.07 12.87 38.20
CA ALA A 626 -7.59 12.91 36.83
C ALA A 626 -6.79 11.66 36.49
N THR A 627 -7.27 10.91 35.49
CA THR A 627 -6.54 9.81 34.86
C THR A 627 -6.02 10.26 33.50
N VAL A 628 -4.73 10.02 33.23
CA VAL A 628 -4.07 10.34 31.95
C VAL A 628 -3.53 9.05 31.33
N VAL A 629 -3.97 8.78 30.11
CA VAL A 629 -3.55 7.64 29.31
C VAL A 629 -2.68 8.13 28.15
N LEU A 630 -1.48 7.57 28.00
CA LEU A 630 -0.62 7.78 26.83
C LEU A 630 -0.59 6.50 26.01
N GLY A 631 -1.24 6.52 24.85
CA GLY A 631 -1.42 5.31 24.03
C GLY A 631 -2.33 4.30 24.74
N THR A 632 -1.80 3.11 25.04
CA THR A 632 -2.47 2.07 25.82
C THR A 632 -2.10 2.08 27.31
N GLN A 633 -1.09 2.88 27.71
CA GLN A 633 -0.58 2.86 29.07
C GLN A 633 -1.20 4.00 29.90
N ARG A 634 -1.80 3.64 31.04
CA ARG A 634 -2.17 4.62 32.08
C ARG A 634 -0.92 5.13 32.78
N VAL A 635 -0.69 6.44 32.74
CA VAL A 635 0.50 7.09 33.31
C VAL A 635 0.18 7.85 34.59
N LEU A 636 -1.01 8.47 34.65
CA LEU A 636 -1.57 9.04 35.87
C LEU A 636 -2.92 8.37 36.10
N ASP A 637 -3.20 7.99 37.34
CA ASP A 637 -4.48 7.40 37.71
C ASP A 637 -5.01 8.06 38.99
N ASP A 638 -6.26 8.50 38.93
CA ASP A 638 -6.98 9.13 40.04
C ASP A 638 -6.22 10.27 40.76
N VAL A 639 -5.53 11.11 39.99
CA VAL A 639 -4.69 12.18 40.56
C VAL A 639 -5.56 13.37 40.95
N SER A 640 -5.49 13.75 42.22
CA SER A 640 -6.11 14.96 42.76
C SER A 640 -5.05 15.93 43.29
N LEU A 641 -5.11 17.20 42.89
CA LEU A 641 -4.08 18.20 43.16
C LEU A 641 -4.70 19.60 43.27
N SER A 642 -4.23 20.41 44.21
CA SER A 642 -4.66 21.82 44.37
C SER A 642 -3.43 22.71 44.42
N ILE A 643 -3.32 23.70 43.53
CA ILE A 643 -2.22 24.68 43.42
C ILE A 643 -2.72 26.08 43.72
#